data_AF-K1PUF6-F1
#
_entry.id   AF-K1PUF6-F1
#
_cell.length_a   1.000
_cell.length_b   1.000
_cell.length_c   1.000
_cell.angle_alpha   90.00
_cell.angle_beta   90.00
_cell.angle_gamma   90.00
#
_symmetry.space_group_name_H-M   'P 1'
#
loop_
_entity.id
_entity.type
_entity.pdbx_description
1 polymer ?
#
loop_
_entity_poly.entity_id
_entity_poly.type
_entity_poly.pdbx_seq_one_letter_code
_entity_poly.pdbx_strand_id
1 'polypeptide(L)'
;MQKCRSEKRQRSYARGVIRIRISPGGLITCISPGGRYGFCDDELDINSLAQDYAERQTDYLSDGPHKLPTSQSKRTFQIDYEWRWPNRTIQYAIDYASFHPNQASAESKIKSTLALMEQATCIRWEEVTDPNYPYHHINFYGNTTSCASYVGYIRAVGQKIWLGPGCLWTSVILHEILHALGAWHEQERPDRQGNINVLFENIAPYAVYNFAWKHTHEYGPYDLGSVLQYGLSSFAKQSGLASMSISDTDLEYLISNTKEDLSFYDKYRVNQYYDCPATCSLTCLNGGFEKMNSDGDCSCECPDGLTGSNCSQVDTSAGCGEIIDLTSPGSSQIIEMTSYNTDLLCTWLIKTPTDTTIKATVESLDLPYSTNNNCYHFLIFKDYLIGEPGKQACGDTPGAVYSKDIHDNYNMMMIQFDSASYPDITPGAGFRVKVEAVPSGCYSNPCKFGATCQEGSSVDQYTCTCSEGFSGQNCDEVTASATVRSTFEKDYAGSIFQQDPTSAFWWSVLSNYNFDGTTVFPNSGQLFAVMVPYLRVFYLYTTTTVRTEAKFEAAERCLNMTYIMDNKTNANWPQYYTKILVTVLDGETVLNEYTYSNHTDTMWRYALVDLPAVNDLKVEITGVYGWNTFGMDDLVIFPGPCGV
;
A
#
# COMPACT_ATOMS: atom_id res chain seq x y z
N MET A 1 0.67 36.17 -1.65
CA MET A 1 1.73 36.55 -2.63
C MET A 1 1.27 36.50 -4.10
N GLN A 2 0.61 35.41 -4.55
CA GLN A 2 0.16 35.29 -5.95
C GLN A 2 -0.84 36.39 -6.37
N LYS A 3 -1.78 36.81 -5.50
CA LYS A 3 -2.76 37.89 -5.77
C LYS A 3 -2.12 39.24 -6.18
N CYS A 4 -1.16 39.76 -5.39
CA CYS A 4 -0.36 40.94 -5.81
C CYS A 4 0.50 40.69 -7.08
N ARG A 5 0.77 39.44 -7.48
CA ARG A 5 1.43 39.13 -8.77
C ARG A 5 0.44 39.10 -9.94
N SER A 6 -0.82 38.70 -9.74
CA SER A 6 -1.85 38.71 -10.79
C SER A 6 -2.33 40.12 -11.11
N GLU A 7 -2.56 40.97 -10.10
CA GLU A 7 -2.90 42.39 -10.30
C GLU A 7 -1.78 43.14 -11.05
N LYS A 8 -0.52 42.87 -10.68
CA LYS A 8 0.64 43.42 -11.40
C LYS A 8 0.77 42.90 -12.84
N ARG A 9 0.25 41.71 -13.17
CA ARG A 9 0.19 41.22 -14.56
C ARG A 9 -0.87 41.95 -15.40
N GLN A 10 -1.94 42.47 -14.79
CA GLN A 10 -2.99 43.19 -15.50
C GLN A 10 -2.64 44.66 -15.83
N ARG A 11 -1.68 45.27 -15.12
CA ARG A 11 -1.29 46.69 -15.33
C ARG A 11 0.18 46.80 -15.71
N SER A 12 0.44 47.14 -16.98
CA SER A 12 1.65 46.86 -17.76
C SER A 12 2.93 47.68 -17.45
N TYR A 13 3.17 48.10 -16.20
CA TYR A 13 4.33 48.95 -15.86
C TYR A 13 5.25 48.41 -14.75
N ALA A 14 6.56 48.57 -15.00
CA ALA A 14 7.72 48.36 -14.12
C ALA A 14 8.09 46.91 -13.67
N ARG A 15 9.21 46.39 -14.22
CA ARG A 15 9.95 45.24 -13.64
C ARG A 15 10.56 45.65 -12.29
N GLY A 16 10.33 44.86 -11.25
CA GLY A 16 10.84 45.13 -9.91
C GLY A 16 10.25 44.19 -8.85
N VAL A 17 11.02 43.90 -7.80
CA VAL A 17 10.66 42.99 -6.70
C VAL A 17 9.50 43.57 -5.88
N ILE A 18 8.43 42.81 -5.73
CA ILE A 18 7.32 43.15 -4.81
C ILE A 18 7.79 42.82 -3.39
N ARG A 19 7.75 43.79 -2.48
CA ARG A 19 7.89 43.55 -1.04
C ARG A 19 6.51 43.63 -0.38
N ILE A 20 6.24 42.72 0.55
CA ILE A 20 5.01 42.72 1.34
C ILE A 20 5.36 43.17 2.76
N ARG A 21 4.54 44.02 3.35
CA ARG A 21 4.60 44.36 4.77
C ARG A 21 3.31 43.89 5.43
N ILE A 22 3.46 43.18 6.54
CA ILE A 22 2.36 42.78 7.42
C ILE A 22 2.43 43.71 8.64
N SER A 23 1.30 44.32 8.99
CA SER A 23 1.19 45.17 10.18
C SER A 23 0.89 44.34 11.44
N PRO A 24 1.06 44.87 12.66
CA PRO A 24 0.73 44.14 13.89
C PRO A 24 -0.74 43.71 14.04
N GLY A 25 -1.65 44.22 13.19
CA GLY A 25 -3.05 43.81 13.12
C GLY A 25 -3.38 42.89 11.93
N GLY A 26 -2.41 42.17 11.35
CA GLY A 26 -2.63 41.22 10.25
C GLY A 26 -2.79 41.82 8.85
N LEU A 27 -3.01 43.13 8.75
CA LEU A 27 -3.22 43.86 7.49
C LEU A 27 -1.99 43.79 6.55
N ILE A 28 -2.21 43.37 5.30
CA ILE A 28 -1.16 43.10 4.30
C ILE A 28 -1.09 44.22 3.26
N THR A 29 0.07 44.88 3.12
CA THR A 29 0.30 45.92 2.09
C THR A 29 1.44 45.55 1.13
N CYS A 30 1.20 45.74 -0.18
CA CYS A 30 2.18 45.49 -1.25
C CYS A 30 2.92 46.79 -1.63
N ILE A 31 4.26 46.75 -1.59
CA ILE A 31 5.14 47.93 -1.71
C ILE A 31 5.90 47.92 -3.05
N SER A 32 5.85 49.07 -3.73
CA SER A 32 6.56 49.35 -5.00
C SER A 32 7.92 50.03 -4.76
N PRO A 33 8.97 49.72 -5.56
CA PRO A 33 10.26 50.40 -5.51
C PRO A 33 10.18 51.81 -6.14
N GLY A 34 9.59 52.77 -5.42
CA GLY A 34 9.41 54.14 -5.92
C GLY A 34 8.90 55.18 -4.91
N GLY A 35 8.77 54.85 -3.62
CA GLY A 35 8.52 55.81 -2.53
C GLY A 35 7.16 56.51 -2.50
N ARG A 36 6.30 56.36 -3.52
CA ARG A 36 4.92 56.86 -3.51
C ARG A 36 3.97 55.74 -3.10
N TYR A 37 3.26 55.95 -2.00
CA TYR A 37 2.12 55.14 -1.60
C TYR A 37 0.98 55.37 -2.61
N GLY A 38 0.50 54.31 -3.25
CA GLY A 38 -0.59 54.39 -4.22
C GLY A 38 -0.92 53.06 -4.89
N PHE A 39 -2.17 52.63 -4.71
CA PHE A 39 -2.92 51.64 -5.52
C PHE A 39 -2.53 50.16 -5.41
N CYS A 40 -2.94 49.54 -4.30
CA CYS A 40 -3.86 48.41 -4.36
C CYS A 40 -5.13 48.88 -3.64
N ASP A 41 -6.31 48.80 -4.27
CA ASP A 41 -7.54 49.41 -3.73
C ASP A 41 -8.34 48.48 -2.78
N ASP A 42 -7.88 47.25 -2.58
CA ASP A 42 -8.47 46.29 -1.62
C ASP A 42 -7.55 46.06 -0.42
N GLU A 43 -8.03 46.39 0.78
CA GLU A 43 -7.40 45.99 2.04
C GLU A 43 -7.60 44.47 2.24
N LEU A 44 -6.51 43.70 2.24
CA LEU A 44 -6.55 42.26 2.45
C LEU A 44 -6.33 41.93 3.94
N ASP A 45 -7.41 41.52 4.61
CA ASP A 45 -7.36 40.84 5.91
C ASP A 45 -6.82 39.41 5.71
N ILE A 46 -6.00 38.97 6.67
CA ILE A 46 -5.44 37.62 6.69
C ILE A 46 -6.51 36.56 7.02
N ASN A 47 -7.55 36.94 7.77
CA ASN A 47 -8.65 36.04 8.09
C ASN A 47 -9.55 35.78 6.88
N SER A 48 -9.89 36.82 6.11
CA SER A 48 -10.69 36.64 4.88
C SER A 48 -9.91 35.88 3.80
N LEU A 49 -8.59 36.00 3.74
CA LEU A 49 -7.75 35.17 2.86
C LEU A 49 -7.65 33.70 3.31
N ALA A 50 -7.68 33.43 4.62
CA ALA A 50 -7.74 32.06 5.14
C ALA A 50 -9.11 31.43 4.87
N GLN A 51 -10.18 32.22 4.99
CA GLN A 51 -11.55 31.79 4.74
C GLN A 51 -11.82 31.59 3.24
N ASP A 52 -11.42 32.52 2.37
CA ASP A 52 -11.44 32.39 0.89
C ASP A 52 -10.56 31.23 0.38
N TYR A 53 -9.54 30.80 1.13
CA TYR A 53 -8.76 29.60 0.82
C TYR A 53 -9.46 28.31 1.28
N ALA A 54 -10.09 28.32 2.46
CA ALA A 54 -10.89 27.21 2.97
C ALA A 54 -12.16 26.98 2.11
N GLU A 55 -12.85 28.04 1.73
CA GLU A 55 -14.05 27.99 0.88
C GLU A 55 -13.74 27.39 -0.49
N ARG A 56 -12.59 27.73 -1.11
CA ARG A 56 -12.10 27.09 -2.35
C ARG A 56 -11.70 25.62 -2.20
N GLN A 57 -11.30 25.18 -1.00
CA GLN A 57 -11.03 23.77 -0.71
C GLN A 57 -12.35 22.99 -0.59
N THR A 58 -13.40 23.58 0.00
CA THR A 58 -14.76 23.01 -0.02
C THR A 58 -15.43 23.05 -1.40
N ASP A 59 -15.17 24.05 -2.25
CA ASP A 59 -15.68 24.03 -3.64
C ASP A 59 -15.13 22.82 -4.41
N TYR A 60 -13.84 22.47 -4.20
CA TYR A 60 -13.21 21.25 -4.74
C TYR A 60 -13.79 19.93 -4.19
N LEU A 61 -14.52 19.98 -3.06
CA LEU A 61 -15.27 18.86 -2.50
C LEU A 61 -16.77 18.89 -2.92
N SER A 62 -17.19 19.88 -3.72
CA SER A 62 -18.59 20.12 -4.08
C SER A 62 -18.91 19.90 -5.56
N ASP A 63 -17.91 19.78 -6.44
CA ASP A 63 -18.13 19.30 -7.80
C ASP A 63 -18.69 17.88 -7.75
N GLY A 64 -19.88 17.71 -8.34
CA GLY A 64 -20.75 16.54 -8.16
C GLY A 64 -20.14 15.21 -8.63
N PRO A 65 -20.84 14.09 -8.41
CA PRO A 65 -20.24 12.76 -8.44
C PRO A 65 -19.66 12.42 -9.81
N HIS A 66 -18.34 12.55 -9.93
CA HIS A 66 -17.57 11.72 -10.84
C HIS A 66 -17.93 10.27 -10.50
N LYS A 67 -18.57 9.59 -11.45
CA LYS A 67 -18.98 8.20 -11.29
C LYS A 67 -17.75 7.36 -10.92
N LEU A 68 -17.69 6.94 -9.65
CA LEU A 68 -16.73 5.96 -9.19
C LEU A 68 -16.80 4.75 -10.13
N PRO A 69 -15.68 4.34 -10.77
CA PRO A 69 -15.61 3.02 -11.37
C PRO A 69 -15.94 1.99 -10.29
N THR A 70 -16.96 1.18 -10.54
CA THR A 70 -17.43 0.18 -9.58
C THR A 70 -16.51 -1.04 -9.55
N SER A 71 -15.32 -0.89 -8.97
CA SER A 71 -14.40 -1.96 -8.60
C SER A 71 -13.40 -1.43 -7.56
N GLN A 72 -13.16 -2.17 -6.48
CA GLN A 72 -12.22 -1.79 -5.42
C GLN A 72 -10.77 -1.74 -5.94
N SER A 73 -9.91 -0.84 -5.42
CA SER A 73 -8.50 -0.68 -5.85
C SER A 73 -7.55 -0.43 -4.66
N LYS A 74 -6.43 -1.18 -4.57
CA LYS A 74 -5.43 -1.41 -3.47
C LYS A 74 -4.14 -0.53 -3.27
N ARG A 75 -3.67 -0.19 -2.05
CA ARG A 75 -2.73 0.91 -1.59
C ARG A 75 -1.23 0.83 -2.00
N THR A 76 -0.47 1.94 -2.16
CA THR A 76 1.03 1.93 -2.33
C THR A 76 1.81 3.26 -2.20
N PHE A 77 1.51 4.33 -2.97
CA PHE A 77 2.39 5.53 -3.12
C PHE A 77 2.11 6.71 -2.16
N GLN A 78 3.00 7.68 -1.97
CA GLN A 78 2.71 8.87 -1.13
C GLN A 78 1.49 9.67 -1.64
N ILE A 79 0.59 10.10 -0.74
CA ILE A 79 -0.68 10.77 -1.11
C ILE A 79 -0.52 12.21 -1.60
N ASP A 80 0.46 12.93 -1.07
CA ASP A 80 0.64 14.32 -1.44
C ASP A 80 1.46 14.43 -2.74
N TYR A 81 0.77 14.78 -3.84
CA TYR A 81 1.39 14.94 -5.16
C TYR A 81 2.41 16.09 -5.23
N GLU A 82 2.51 16.97 -4.22
CA GLU A 82 3.61 17.92 -4.09
C GLU A 82 4.99 17.26 -3.88
N TRP A 83 5.02 15.95 -3.57
CA TRP A 83 6.25 15.16 -3.43
C TRP A 83 6.57 14.34 -4.70
N ARG A 84 5.83 14.51 -5.79
CA ARG A 84 6.26 14.05 -7.13
C ARG A 84 7.41 14.90 -7.64
N TRP A 85 8.33 14.30 -8.40
CA TRP A 85 9.31 15.07 -9.17
C TRP A 85 8.61 15.85 -10.30
N PRO A 86 8.87 17.16 -10.45
CA PRO A 86 8.17 18.00 -11.42
C PRO A 86 8.48 17.59 -12.85
N ASN A 87 7.50 17.74 -13.74
CA ASN A 87 7.61 17.48 -15.19
C ASN A 87 8.05 16.04 -15.57
N ARG A 88 8.07 15.07 -14.64
CA ARG A 88 8.58 13.70 -14.85
C ARG A 88 10.07 13.64 -15.23
N THR A 89 10.83 14.72 -15.05
CA THR A 89 12.26 14.78 -15.35
C THR A 89 13.06 14.96 -14.08
N ILE A 90 14.01 14.06 -13.84
CA ILE A 90 14.83 14.02 -12.63
C ILE A 90 16.28 14.26 -13.03
N GLN A 91 16.82 15.41 -12.62
CA GLN A 91 18.26 15.64 -12.72
C GLN A 91 18.98 14.77 -11.68
N TYR A 92 20.09 14.14 -12.07
CA TYR A 92 20.88 13.31 -11.17
C TYR A 92 22.39 13.50 -11.34
N ALA A 93 23.15 13.30 -10.27
CA ALA A 93 24.61 13.24 -10.27
C ALA A 93 25.09 11.94 -9.63
N ILE A 94 26.30 11.52 -9.96
CA ILE A 94 27.00 10.41 -9.30
C ILE A 94 28.22 10.99 -8.58
N ASP A 95 28.29 10.83 -7.26
CA ASP A 95 29.50 11.16 -6.49
C ASP A 95 30.55 10.05 -6.70
N TYR A 96 31.24 10.09 -7.84
CA TYR A 96 32.28 9.12 -8.21
C TYR A 96 33.36 8.97 -7.11
N ALA A 97 33.69 10.03 -6.37
CA ALA A 97 34.68 9.94 -5.30
C ALA A 97 34.19 9.04 -4.15
N SER A 98 32.90 9.09 -3.83
CA SER A 98 32.27 8.28 -2.79
C SER A 98 32.20 6.77 -3.11
N PHE A 99 32.32 6.37 -4.38
CA PHE A 99 32.29 4.97 -4.81
C PHE A 99 33.67 4.29 -4.91
N HIS A 100 34.77 4.95 -4.54
CA HIS A 100 36.12 4.38 -4.66
C HIS A 100 36.28 3.04 -3.91
N PRO A 101 36.82 1.96 -4.53
CA PRO A 101 37.46 1.87 -5.85
C PRO A 101 36.53 1.35 -6.99
N ASN A 102 35.22 1.30 -6.76
CA ASN A 102 34.23 0.67 -7.63
C ASN A 102 33.51 1.67 -8.56
N GLN A 103 34.13 2.81 -8.90
CA GLN A 103 33.46 3.91 -9.61
C GLN A 103 32.82 3.50 -10.93
N ALA A 104 33.57 2.77 -11.78
CA ALA A 104 33.08 2.32 -13.08
C ALA A 104 31.92 1.32 -12.95
N SER A 105 31.96 0.45 -11.94
CA SER A 105 30.87 -0.48 -11.63
C SER A 105 29.62 0.24 -11.14
N ALA A 106 29.79 1.26 -10.28
CA ALA A 106 28.68 2.09 -9.82
C ALA A 106 28.04 2.87 -10.98
N GLU A 107 28.83 3.53 -11.83
CA GLU A 107 28.33 4.24 -13.01
C GLU A 107 27.55 3.31 -13.95
N SER A 108 28.17 2.19 -14.33
CA SER A 108 27.55 1.21 -15.23
C SER A 108 26.23 0.67 -14.67
N LYS A 109 26.19 0.32 -13.38
CA LYS A 109 25.01 -0.26 -12.73
C LYS A 109 23.90 0.77 -12.50
N ILE A 110 24.24 2.00 -12.10
CA ILE A 110 23.28 3.09 -11.95
C ILE A 110 22.66 3.41 -13.33
N LYS A 111 23.48 3.69 -14.35
CA LYS A 111 22.97 4.09 -15.68
C LYS A 111 22.15 3.01 -16.36
N SER A 112 22.54 1.73 -16.25
CA SER A 112 21.72 0.61 -16.76
C SER A 112 20.40 0.45 -16.00
N THR A 113 20.38 0.71 -14.68
CA THR A 113 19.13 0.66 -13.90
C THR A 113 18.21 1.85 -14.20
N LEU A 114 18.75 3.05 -14.44
CA LEU A 114 17.97 4.20 -14.90
C LEU A 114 17.31 3.91 -16.26
N ALA A 115 18.01 3.29 -17.19
CA ALA A 115 17.46 2.91 -18.49
C ALA A 115 16.26 1.95 -18.40
N LEU A 116 16.23 1.03 -17.42
CA LEU A 116 15.05 0.18 -17.18
C LEU A 116 13.82 1.02 -16.75
N MET A 117 14.03 1.98 -15.85
CA MET A 117 12.98 2.90 -15.41
C MET A 117 12.47 3.77 -16.56
N GLU A 118 13.36 4.25 -17.42
CA GLU A 118 13.03 5.03 -18.63
C GLU A 118 12.27 4.22 -19.69
N GLN A 119 12.59 2.93 -19.84
CA GLN A 119 11.89 2.03 -20.75
C GLN A 119 10.48 1.65 -20.25
N ALA A 120 10.32 1.52 -18.93
CA ALA A 120 9.07 1.09 -18.31
C ALA A 120 8.09 2.23 -17.98
N THR A 121 8.58 3.47 -17.84
CA THR A 121 7.82 4.59 -17.28
C THR A 121 8.16 5.91 -17.95
N CYS A 122 7.31 6.92 -17.75
CA CYS A 122 7.53 8.25 -18.33
C CYS A 122 8.55 9.11 -17.56
N ILE A 123 9.25 8.53 -16.58
CA ILE A 123 10.30 9.22 -15.84
C ILE A 123 11.55 9.30 -16.71
N ARG A 124 12.06 10.51 -16.93
CA ARG A 124 13.31 10.79 -17.63
C ARG A 124 14.42 11.19 -16.67
N TRP A 125 15.63 10.70 -16.90
CA TRP A 125 16.79 10.94 -16.06
C TRP A 125 17.88 11.72 -16.80
N GLU A 126 18.24 12.90 -16.27
CA GLU A 126 19.22 13.79 -16.89
C GLU A 126 20.48 13.91 -16.02
N GLU A 127 21.63 13.41 -16.50
CA GLU A 127 22.89 13.51 -15.75
C GLU A 127 23.38 14.96 -15.72
N VAL A 128 23.64 15.49 -14.52
CA VAL A 128 24.28 16.79 -14.31
C VAL A 128 25.72 16.60 -13.85
N THR A 129 26.65 17.12 -14.64
CA THR A 129 28.11 16.97 -14.42
C THR A 129 28.76 18.21 -13.78
N ASP A 130 28.01 19.28 -13.55
CA ASP A 130 28.48 20.45 -12.79
C ASP A 130 28.46 20.13 -11.28
N PRO A 131 29.62 20.06 -10.59
CA PRO A 131 29.65 19.81 -9.15
C PRO A 131 29.03 20.93 -8.30
N ASN A 132 28.68 22.08 -8.90
CA ASN A 132 28.02 23.21 -8.25
C ASN A 132 26.55 23.37 -8.69
N TYR A 133 25.94 22.34 -9.30
CA TYR A 133 24.58 22.40 -9.84
C TYR A 133 23.57 22.89 -8.77
N PRO A 134 22.99 24.09 -8.91
CA PRO A 134 22.32 24.79 -7.80
C PRO A 134 20.83 24.45 -7.65
N TYR A 135 20.30 23.55 -8.49
CA TYR A 135 18.90 23.15 -8.48
C TYR A 135 18.71 21.80 -7.78
N HIS A 136 17.46 21.46 -7.47
CA HIS A 136 17.16 20.20 -6.82
C HIS A 136 17.41 19.04 -7.77
N HIS A 137 18.11 18.01 -7.28
CA HIS A 137 18.57 16.87 -8.07
C HIS A 137 18.86 15.70 -7.13
N ILE A 138 18.88 14.48 -7.66
CA ILE A 138 19.33 13.29 -6.95
C ILE A 138 20.86 13.18 -7.00
N ASN A 139 21.50 12.76 -5.92
CA ASN A 139 22.94 12.48 -5.89
C ASN A 139 23.18 11.05 -5.38
N PHE A 140 23.66 10.16 -6.25
CA PHE A 140 24.02 8.80 -5.88
C PHE A 140 25.35 8.81 -5.10
N TYR A 141 25.34 8.23 -3.90
CA TYR A 141 26.42 8.36 -2.92
C TYR A 141 26.81 7.02 -2.28
N GLY A 142 28.06 6.59 -2.49
CA GLY A 142 28.56 5.26 -2.11
C GLY A 142 29.29 5.15 -0.76
N ASN A 143 29.74 6.26 -0.17
CA ASN A 143 30.55 6.24 1.06
C ASN A 143 29.65 6.18 2.31
N THR A 144 28.96 5.06 2.46
CA THR A 144 27.91 4.82 3.45
C THR A 144 27.82 3.33 3.77
N THR A 145 27.13 2.96 4.85
CA THR A 145 26.92 1.55 5.26
C THR A 145 25.51 1.04 4.97
N SER A 146 24.63 1.88 4.41
CA SER A 146 23.23 1.56 4.12
C SER A 146 22.91 1.67 2.63
N CYS A 147 21.94 0.87 2.19
CA CYS A 147 21.09 1.22 1.06
C CYS A 147 19.94 2.05 1.66
N ALA A 148 19.71 3.27 1.15
CA ALA A 148 18.63 4.12 1.63
C ALA A 148 18.31 5.27 0.65
N SER A 149 17.10 5.80 0.77
CA SER A 149 16.60 6.94 0.00
C SER A 149 15.59 7.73 0.82
N TYR A 150 15.28 8.96 0.40
CA TYR A 150 14.12 9.68 0.90
C TYR A 150 12.88 9.29 0.09
N VAL A 151 11.73 9.21 0.73
CA VAL A 151 10.47 9.04 0.01
C VAL A 151 10.07 10.35 -0.67
N GLY A 152 10.02 10.34 -2.00
CA GLY A 152 9.61 11.45 -2.85
C GLY A 152 10.61 12.60 -3.01
N TYR A 153 10.16 13.65 -3.68
CA TYR A 153 10.91 14.87 -3.99
C TYR A 153 10.98 15.81 -2.77
N ILE A 154 12.05 15.70 -1.97
CA ILE A 154 12.21 16.50 -0.74
C ILE A 154 12.70 17.94 -0.98
N ARG A 155 12.79 18.37 -2.25
CA ARG A 155 13.19 19.73 -2.67
C ARG A 155 14.57 20.16 -2.13
N ALA A 156 15.49 19.19 -2.04
CA ALA A 156 16.88 19.42 -1.64
C ALA A 156 17.80 19.51 -2.88
N VAL A 157 18.83 20.36 -2.79
CA VAL A 157 19.98 20.31 -3.69
C VAL A 157 20.83 19.11 -3.27
N GLY A 158 21.02 18.13 -4.17
CA GLY A 158 21.73 16.89 -3.87
C GLY A 158 20.99 15.97 -2.90
N GLN A 159 19.70 15.70 -3.15
CA GLN A 159 18.93 14.67 -2.44
C GLN A 159 19.64 13.33 -2.61
N LYS A 160 20.15 12.74 -1.52
CA LYS A 160 20.96 11.52 -1.62
C LYS A 160 20.12 10.28 -1.87
N ILE A 161 20.59 9.44 -2.79
CA ILE A 161 20.37 8.00 -2.75
C ILE A 161 21.68 7.38 -2.26
N TRP A 162 21.61 6.64 -1.16
CA TRP A 162 22.73 6.00 -0.50
C TRP A 162 22.89 4.57 -1.04
N LEU A 163 24.05 4.26 -1.64
CA LEU A 163 24.37 2.96 -2.22
C LEU A 163 25.70 2.45 -1.66
N GLY A 164 25.70 2.06 -0.39
CA GLY A 164 26.88 1.50 0.27
C GLY A 164 27.43 0.21 -0.36
N PRO A 165 28.56 -0.31 0.14
CA PRO A 165 29.08 -1.62 -0.27
C PRO A 165 28.02 -2.71 -0.13
N GLY A 166 27.73 -3.40 -1.25
CA GLY A 166 26.66 -4.40 -1.33
C GLY A 166 25.34 -3.89 -1.93
N CYS A 167 25.14 -2.59 -2.13
CA CYS A 167 23.92 -2.03 -2.71
C CYS A 167 23.90 -1.97 -4.26
N LEU A 168 24.99 -2.33 -4.94
CA LEU A 168 25.11 -2.23 -6.41
C LEU A 168 24.46 -3.41 -7.17
N TRP A 169 23.23 -3.76 -6.79
CA TRP A 169 22.35 -4.71 -7.50
C TRP A 169 21.22 -3.94 -8.18
N THR A 170 20.67 -4.47 -9.29
CA THR A 170 19.62 -3.75 -10.05
C THR A 170 18.39 -3.54 -9.15
N SER A 171 17.93 -4.60 -8.49
CA SER A 171 16.82 -4.57 -7.52
C SER A 171 16.97 -3.53 -6.43
N VAL A 172 18.16 -3.47 -5.79
CA VAL A 172 18.42 -2.50 -4.72
C VAL A 172 18.43 -1.07 -5.26
N ILE A 173 19.03 -0.82 -6.42
CA ILE A 173 19.01 0.52 -7.02
C ILE A 173 17.58 0.91 -7.45
N LEU A 174 16.80 -0.01 -8.01
CA LEU A 174 15.38 0.21 -8.33
C LEU A 174 14.55 0.52 -7.08
N HIS A 175 14.75 -0.22 -5.98
CA HIS A 175 14.11 0.01 -4.69
C HIS A 175 14.35 1.44 -4.18
N GLU A 176 15.62 1.89 -4.14
CA GLU A 176 15.96 3.24 -3.70
C GLU A 176 15.44 4.35 -4.64
N ILE A 177 15.36 4.04 -5.95
CA ILE A 177 14.74 4.93 -6.94
C ILE A 177 13.23 5.03 -6.71
N LEU A 178 12.53 3.90 -6.51
CA LEU A 178 11.09 3.91 -6.25
C LEU A 178 10.75 4.71 -4.99
N HIS A 179 11.55 4.59 -3.92
CA HIS A 179 11.49 5.50 -2.78
C HIS A 179 11.65 6.96 -3.22
N ALA A 180 12.72 7.31 -3.96
CA ALA A 180 12.91 8.69 -4.43
C ALA A 180 11.78 9.21 -5.33
N LEU A 181 11.07 8.32 -6.03
CA LEU A 181 9.87 8.62 -6.83
C LEU A 181 8.61 8.85 -5.98
N GLY A 182 8.56 8.36 -4.74
CA GLY A 182 7.45 8.55 -3.79
C GLY A 182 6.81 7.27 -3.26
N ALA A 183 7.38 6.08 -3.50
CA ALA A 183 6.85 4.81 -3.01
C ALA A 183 7.26 4.54 -1.55
N TRP A 184 6.32 3.99 -0.77
CA TRP A 184 6.63 3.31 0.50
C TRP A 184 6.79 1.82 0.26
N HIS A 185 7.19 1.06 1.28
CA HIS A 185 7.33 -0.39 1.11
C HIS A 185 5.98 -1.09 0.93
N GLU A 186 5.99 -2.24 0.27
CA GLU A 186 4.77 -3.01 0.03
C GLU A 186 4.17 -3.52 1.35
N GLN A 187 4.98 -4.00 2.29
CA GLN A 187 4.48 -4.43 3.61
C GLN A 187 4.01 -3.26 4.50
N GLU A 188 4.29 -2.01 4.15
CA GLU A 188 3.77 -0.84 4.85
C GLU A 188 2.35 -0.44 4.38
N ARG A 189 1.79 -1.17 3.39
CA ARG A 189 0.43 -0.99 2.90
C ARG A 189 -0.63 -1.21 4.00
N PRO A 190 -1.63 -0.33 4.07
CA PRO A 190 -2.87 -0.55 4.80
C PRO A 190 -3.60 -1.87 4.54
N ASP A 191 -3.66 -2.29 3.28
CA ASP A 191 -4.40 -3.48 2.84
C ASP A 191 -3.53 -4.74 2.84
N ARG A 192 -2.38 -4.71 3.54
CA ARG A 192 -1.52 -5.89 3.72
C ARG A 192 -2.23 -7.06 4.39
N GLN A 193 -3.27 -6.78 5.19
CA GLN A 193 -4.06 -7.78 5.89
C GLN A 193 -4.66 -8.78 4.88
N GLY A 194 -4.36 -10.07 5.06
CA GLY A 194 -4.80 -11.15 4.18
C GLY A 194 -3.80 -11.48 3.06
N ASN A 195 -2.87 -10.58 2.75
CA ASN A 195 -1.75 -10.85 1.84
C ASN A 195 -0.50 -11.28 2.63
N ILE A 196 -0.21 -10.61 3.75
CA ILE A 196 0.83 -10.97 4.71
C ILE A 196 0.30 -10.87 6.15
N ASN A 197 0.88 -11.65 7.05
CA ASN A 197 0.73 -11.53 8.50
C ASN A 197 2.05 -11.04 9.09
N VAL A 198 2.05 -9.85 9.72
CA VAL A 198 3.23 -9.34 10.44
C VAL A 198 3.29 -9.96 11.83
N LEU A 199 4.42 -10.60 12.13
CA LEU A 199 4.71 -11.27 13.39
C LEU A 199 5.50 -10.31 14.27
N PHE A 200 4.82 -9.29 14.80
CA PHE A 200 5.41 -8.25 15.65
C PHE A 200 6.16 -8.82 16.85
N GLU A 201 5.69 -9.95 17.39
CA GLU A 201 6.37 -10.66 18.47
C GLU A 201 7.76 -11.16 18.09
N ASN A 202 8.07 -11.31 16.80
CA ASN A 202 9.36 -11.74 16.28
C ASN A 202 10.23 -10.59 15.76
N ILE A 203 9.72 -9.35 15.68
CA ILE A 203 10.46 -8.20 15.19
C ILE A 203 11.35 -7.61 16.29
N ALA A 204 12.53 -7.12 15.92
CA ALA A 204 13.42 -6.43 16.86
C ALA A 204 12.75 -5.12 17.34
N PRO A 205 12.72 -4.79 18.65
CA PRO A 205 11.94 -3.65 19.18
C PRO A 205 12.24 -2.29 18.53
N TYR A 206 13.48 -2.07 18.08
CA TYR A 206 13.91 -0.84 17.40
C TYR A 206 13.41 -0.72 15.94
N ALA A 207 12.89 -1.80 15.36
CA ALA A 207 12.51 -1.91 13.95
C ALA A 207 10.99 -2.02 13.73
N VAL A 208 10.17 -2.12 14.78
CA VAL A 208 8.70 -2.24 14.68
C VAL A 208 8.08 -1.10 13.86
N TYR A 209 8.63 0.12 13.93
CA TYR A 209 8.17 1.26 13.13
C TYR A 209 8.31 1.06 11.61
N ASN A 210 9.22 0.19 11.15
CA ASN A 210 9.39 -0.16 9.73
C ASN A 210 8.25 -1.07 9.20
N PHE A 211 7.35 -1.47 10.09
CA PHE A 211 6.13 -2.22 9.80
C PHE A 211 4.88 -1.42 10.20
N ALA A 212 4.99 -0.13 10.53
CA ALA A 212 3.83 0.72 10.75
C ALA A 212 3.18 1.11 9.41
N TRP A 213 1.85 1.02 9.32
CA TRP A 213 1.11 1.40 8.11
C TRP A 213 1.41 2.83 7.66
N LYS A 214 1.60 3.02 6.35
CA LYS A 214 1.71 4.35 5.73
C LYS A 214 0.41 4.69 5.01
N HIS A 215 -0.05 5.93 5.18
CA HIS A 215 -1.21 6.40 4.45
C HIS A 215 -0.81 6.72 3.00
N THR A 216 -1.16 5.83 2.08
CA THR A 216 -0.68 5.81 0.69
C THR A 216 -1.81 5.73 -0.36
N HIS A 217 -1.47 5.88 -1.65
CA HIS A 217 -2.36 5.88 -2.81
C HIS A 217 -2.45 4.51 -3.48
N GLU A 218 -3.68 4.09 -3.79
CA GLU A 218 -4.02 2.74 -4.26
C GLU A 218 -3.86 2.52 -5.76
N TYR A 219 -2.77 1.86 -6.18
CA TYR A 219 -2.59 1.42 -7.57
C TYR A 219 -2.34 -0.10 -7.64
N GLY A 220 -3.42 -0.85 -7.81
CA GLY A 220 -3.40 -2.27 -8.18
C GLY A 220 -3.49 -3.25 -7.01
N PRO A 221 -3.30 -4.56 -7.26
CA PRO A 221 -3.29 -5.57 -6.21
C PRO A 221 -2.09 -5.40 -5.27
N TYR A 222 -2.09 -6.13 -4.15
CA TYR A 222 -0.87 -6.35 -3.35
C TYR A 222 0.12 -7.15 -4.18
N ASP A 223 1.42 -6.85 -4.10
CA ASP A 223 2.45 -7.47 -4.93
C ASP A 223 3.58 -8.05 -4.08
N LEU A 224 3.45 -9.35 -3.75
CA LEU A 224 4.50 -10.14 -3.09
C LEU A 224 5.83 -10.15 -3.85
N GLY A 225 5.81 -9.87 -5.16
CA GLY A 225 6.97 -9.85 -6.04
C GLY A 225 7.62 -8.48 -6.23
N SER A 226 7.04 -7.41 -5.69
CA SER A 226 7.55 -6.04 -5.79
C SER A 226 8.98 -5.94 -5.25
N VAL A 227 9.82 -5.10 -5.88
CA VAL A 227 11.15 -4.80 -5.31
C VAL A 227 11.06 -4.04 -3.99
N LEU A 228 9.89 -3.54 -3.61
CA LEU A 228 9.59 -2.84 -2.35
C LEU A 228 9.06 -3.77 -1.24
N GLN A 229 8.84 -5.05 -1.51
CA GLN A 229 8.40 -6.03 -0.51
C GLN A 229 9.60 -6.52 0.32
N TYR A 230 9.53 -6.35 1.65
CA TYR A 230 10.53 -6.92 2.56
C TYR A 230 10.54 -8.45 2.56
N GLY A 231 11.74 -9.02 2.68
CA GLY A 231 11.95 -10.44 2.97
C GLY A 231 11.27 -10.86 4.29
N LEU A 232 10.79 -12.11 4.35
CA LEU A 232 9.99 -12.65 5.47
C LEU A 232 10.69 -12.67 6.83
N SER A 233 12.03 -12.58 6.86
CA SER A 233 12.85 -12.51 8.09
C SER A 233 13.47 -11.12 8.34
N SER A 234 13.09 -10.11 7.55
CA SER A 234 13.59 -8.73 7.69
C SER A 234 13.38 -8.20 9.10
N PHE A 235 14.44 -7.71 9.74
CA PHE A 235 14.41 -7.20 11.12
C PHE A 235 13.93 -8.18 12.20
N ALA A 236 13.95 -9.49 11.95
CA ALA A 236 13.69 -10.49 12.99
C ALA A 236 14.67 -10.35 14.17
N LYS A 237 14.17 -10.44 15.40
CA LYS A 237 14.92 -10.22 16.64
C LYS A 237 16.01 -11.28 16.89
N GLN A 238 15.90 -12.44 16.24
CA GLN A 238 16.83 -13.57 16.32
C GLN A 238 16.92 -14.25 14.94
N SER A 239 18.10 -14.80 14.62
CA SER A 239 18.30 -15.58 13.39
C SER A 239 17.41 -16.82 13.37
N GLY A 240 16.82 -17.12 12.21
CA GLY A 240 15.90 -18.25 12.03
C GLY A 240 14.44 -17.97 12.39
N LEU A 241 14.10 -16.77 12.88
CA LEU A 241 12.71 -16.33 13.02
C LEU A 241 12.25 -15.57 11.77
N ALA A 242 10.97 -15.72 11.44
CA ALA A 242 10.28 -14.88 10.48
C ALA A 242 9.61 -13.69 11.20
N SER A 243 9.72 -12.50 10.63
CA SER A 243 9.00 -11.28 11.03
C SER A 243 7.68 -11.11 10.27
N MET A 244 7.50 -11.82 9.16
CA MET A 244 6.25 -11.89 8.41
C MET A 244 6.01 -13.33 7.93
N SER A 245 4.76 -13.66 7.65
CA SER A 245 4.36 -14.92 7.01
C SER A 245 3.27 -14.67 5.97
N ILE A 246 3.12 -15.58 5.02
CA ILE A 246 2.05 -15.61 4.03
C ILE A 246 1.19 -16.86 4.22
N SER A 247 -0.09 -16.80 3.81
CA SER A 247 -1.02 -17.92 3.99
C SER A 247 -0.72 -19.09 3.04
N ASP A 248 -0.37 -18.79 1.79
CA ASP A 248 0.13 -19.75 0.81
C ASP A 248 1.67 -19.73 0.80
N THR A 249 2.29 -20.71 1.47
CA THR A 249 3.76 -20.83 1.53
C THR A 249 4.39 -21.18 0.19
N ASP A 250 3.62 -21.68 -0.79
CA ASP A 250 4.16 -21.96 -2.12
C ASP A 250 4.38 -20.67 -2.93
N LEU A 251 4.02 -19.50 -2.40
CA LEU A 251 4.34 -18.18 -2.96
C LEU A 251 5.58 -17.52 -2.33
N GLU A 252 6.28 -18.15 -1.38
CA GLU A 252 7.44 -17.53 -0.72
C GLU A 252 8.59 -17.20 -1.69
N TYR A 253 8.66 -17.89 -2.84
CA TYR A 253 9.61 -17.60 -3.92
C TYR A 253 9.42 -16.19 -4.52
N LEU A 254 8.19 -15.64 -4.52
CA LEU A 254 7.94 -14.29 -5.00
C LEU A 254 8.67 -13.25 -4.13
N ILE A 255 8.76 -13.47 -2.82
CA ILE A 255 9.46 -12.57 -1.89
C ILE A 255 10.98 -12.88 -1.87
N SER A 256 11.35 -14.16 -1.88
CA SER A 256 12.73 -14.58 -1.59
C SER A 256 13.67 -14.59 -2.80
N ASN A 257 13.15 -14.68 -4.03
CA ASN A 257 13.98 -14.72 -5.22
C ASN A 257 14.60 -13.35 -5.55
N THR A 258 15.86 -13.36 -5.99
CA THR A 258 16.54 -12.17 -6.50
C THR A 258 15.75 -11.53 -7.65
N LYS A 259 15.48 -10.23 -7.53
CA LYS A 259 14.85 -9.42 -8.57
C LYS A 259 15.91 -8.81 -9.50
N GLU A 260 15.63 -8.76 -10.80
CA GLU A 260 16.54 -8.19 -11.81
C GLU A 260 15.94 -6.98 -12.56
N ASP A 261 14.63 -6.77 -12.46
CA ASP A 261 13.86 -5.64 -12.99
C ASP A 261 12.74 -5.26 -11.99
N LEU A 262 11.99 -4.20 -12.27
CA LEU A 262 10.71 -3.88 -11.63
C LEU A 262 9.70 -5.00 -11.88
N SER A 263 8.85 -5.31 -10.90
CA SER A 263 7.69 -6.20 -11.14
C SER A 263 6.71 -5.56 -12.14
N PHE A 264 5.81 -6.37 -12.69
CA PHE A 264 4.74 -5.86 -13.56
C PHE A 264 3.91 -4.78 -12.84
N TYR A 265 3.64 -4.98 -11.55
CA TYR A 265 2.83 -4.08 -10.76
C TYR A 265 3.60 -2.84 -10.26
N ASP A 266 4.92 -2.93 -10.02
CA ASP A 266 5.78 -1.77 -9.79
C ASP A 266 5.74 -0.81 -10.99
N LYS A 267 5.87 -1.35 -12.21
CA LYS A 267 5.77 -0.58 -13.47
C LYS A 267 4.38 0.06 -13.62
N TYR A 268 3.31 -0.69 -13.32
CA TYR A 268 1.94 -0.17 -13.30
C TYR A 268 1.81 1.02 -12.35
N ARG A 269 2.24 0.86 -11.09
CA ARG A 269 2.10 1.89 -10.04
C ARG A 269 2.84 3.17 -10.37
N VAL A 270 4.07 3.11 -10.91
CA VAL A 270 4.78 4.33 -11.33
C VAL A 270 4.04 5.02 -12.49
N ASN A 271 3.53 4.27 -13.47
CA ASN A 271 2.76 4.85 -14.58
C ASN A 271 1.47 5.54 -14.10
N GLN A 272 0.73 4.93 -13.17
CA GLN A 272 -0.44 5.57 -12.56
C GLN A 272 -0.04 6.77 -11.68
N TYR A 273 0.95 6.61 -10.81
CA TYR A 273 1.37 7.65 -9.86
C TYR A 273 2.09 8.82 -10.52
N TYR A 274 2.60 8.73 -11.75
CA TYR A 274 3.07 9.91 -12.49
C TYR A 274 2.11 10.38 -13.59
N ASP A 275 0.91 9.76 -13.66
CA ASP A 275 -0.13 10.03 -14.66
C ASP A 275 0.41 9.86 -16.09
N CYS A 276 1.37 8.94 -16.26
CA CYS A 276 2.11 8.73 -17.51
C CYS A 276 1.19 8.60 -18.74
N PRO A 277 0.13 7.77 -18.73
CA PRO A 277 -0.73 7.59 -19.89
C PRO A 277 -1.78 8.69 -20.11
N ALA A 278 -1.76 9.84 -19.40
CA ALA A 278 -2.77 10.90 -19.53
C ALA A 278 -3.03 11.42 -20.95
N THR A 279 -2.04 11.34 -21.83
CA THR A 279 -2.12 11.73 -23.26
C THR A 279 -2.24 10.54 -24.21
N CYS A 280 -2.23 9.32 -23.67
CA CYS A 280 -2.41 8.09 -24.41
C CYS A 280 -3.91 7.74 -24.50
N SER A 281 -4.27 6.70 -25.27
CA SER A 281 -5.66 6.32 -25.58
C SER A 281 -5.75 4.88 -26.11
N LEU A 282 -5.01 3.98 -25.48
CA LEU A 282 -4.99 2.55 -25.75
C LEU A 282 -6.02 1.83 -24.87
N THR A 283 -6.40 0.63 -25.28
CA THR A 283 -7.22 -0.26 -24.46
C THR A 283 -6.47 -1.56 -24.32
N CYS A 284 -5.83 -1.75 -23.17
CA CYS A 284 -5.09 -2.95 -22.84
C CYS A 284 -6.06 -3.97 -22.21
N LEU A 285 -5.99 -5.22 -22.67
CA LEU A 285 -6.88 -6.30 -22.24
C LEU A 285 -6.15 -7.28 -21.32
N ASN A 286 -6.89 -8.22 -20.74
CA ASN A 286 -6.33 -9.38 -20.04
C ASN A 286 -5.34 -9.00 -18.91
N GLY A 287 -5.64 -7.92 -18.17
CA GLY A 287 -4.79 -7.41 -17.08
C GLY A 287 -3.56 -6.62 -17.53
N GLY A 288 -3.33 -6.47 -18.84
CA GLY A 288 -2.39 -5.48 -19.38
C GLY A 288 -2.81 -4.05 -19.03
N PHE A 289 -1.82 -3.16 -18.91
CA PHE A 289 -2.05 -1.74 -18.59
C PHE A 289 -1.36 -0.81 -19.58
N GLU A 290 -1.87 0.42 -19.70
CA GLU A 290 -1.27 1.44 -20.55
C GLU A 290 -0.06 2.07 -19.88
N LYS A 291 1.10 1.97 -20.53
CA LYS A 291 2.35 2.63 -20.13
C LYS A 291 2.78 3.66 -21.15
N MET A 292 3.61 4.60 -20.71
CA MET A 292 4.35 5.50 -21.58
C MET A 292 5.82 5.48 -21.17
N ASN A 293 6.75 5.35 -22.11
CA ASN A 293 8.19 5.42 -21.82
C ASN A 293 8.66 6.88 -21.62
N SER A 294 9.94 7.08 -21.29
CA SER A 294 10.54 8.41 -21.07
C SER A 294 10.61 9.28 -22.33
N ASP A 295 10.49 8.69 -23.52
CA ASP A 295 10.47 9.38 -24.82
C ASP A 295 9.06 9.87 -25.22
N GLY A 296 8.01 9.31 -24.61
CA GLY A 296 6.60 9.64 -24.85
C GLY A 296 5.84 8.60 -25.68
N ASP A 297 6.42 7.44 -25.95
CA ASP A 297 5.76 6.36 -26.69
C ASP A 297 4.78 5.59 -25.79
N CYS A 298 3.50 5.64 -26.15
CA CYS A 298 2.43 4.89 -25.50
C CYS A 298 2.42 3.43 -25.98
N SER A 299 2.31 2.47 -25.06
CA SER A 299 2.15 1.04 -25.36
C SER A 299 1.38 0.33 -24.24
N CYS A 300 0.86 -0.87 -24.51
CA CYS A 300 0.38 -1.75 -23.46
C CYS A 300 1.56 -2.57 -22.89
N GLU A 301 1.76 -2.54 -21.57
CA GLU A 301 2.54 -3.56 -20.88
C GLU A 301 1.65 -4.79 -20.72
N CYS A 302 2.10 -5.93 -21.24
CA CYS A 302 1.37 -7.19 -21.15
C CYS A 302 1.96 -8.07 -20.03
N PRO A 303 1.13 -8.76 -19.25
CA PRO A 303 1.59 -9.84 -18.40
C PRO A 303 2.38 -10.84 -19.23
N ASP A 304 3.51 -11.31 -18.71
CA ASP A 304 4.37 -12.29 -19.39
C ASP A 304 3.55 -13.55 -19.77
N GLY A 305 3.72 -14.02 -21.00
CA GLY A 305 2.85 -15.00 -21.66
C GLY A 305 1.68 -14.41 -22.47
N LEU A 306 1.47 -13.10 -22.46
CA LEU A 306 0.53 -12.40 -23.36
C LEU A 306 1.26 -11.45 -24.33
N THR A 307 0.67 -11.28 -25.52
CA THR A 307 1.28 -10.52 -26.62
C THR A 307 0.23 -9.77 -27.46
N GLY A 308 0.69 -9.11 -28.51
CA GLY A 308 -0.07 -8.19 -29.35
C GLY A 308 -0.15 -6.78 -28.75
N SER A 309 -0.50 -5.79 -29.58
CA SER A 309 -0.48 -4.35 -29.20
C SER A 309 -1.43 -3.96 -28.07
N ASN A 310 -2.32 -4.86 -27.66
CA ASN A 310 -3.32 -4.67 -26.61
C ASN A 310 -3.44 -5.88 -25.66
N CYS A 311 -2.44 -6.78 -25.64
CA CYS A 311 -2.42 -7.98 -24.79
C CYS A 311 -3.60 -8.96 -25.04
N SER A 312 -4.25 -8.89 -26.21
CA SER A 312 -5.41 -9.73 -26.56
C SER A 312 -5.03 -11.16 -26.96
N GLN A 313 -3.75 -11.45 -27.16
CA GLN A 313 -3.25 -12.72 -27.67
C GLN A 313 -2.41 -13.41 -26.60
N VAL A 314 -2.45 -14.75 -26.56
CA VAL A 314 -1.49 -15.56 -25.81
C VAL A 314 -0.19 -15.66 -26.61
N ASP A 315 0.96 -15.57 -25.94
CA ASP A 315 2.27 -15.81 -26.55
C ASP A 315 2.53 -17.32 -26.57
N THR A 316 2.51 -17.91 -27.77
CA THR A 316 2.41 -19.36 -27.93
C THR A 316 2.93 -19.85 -29.29
N SER A 317 3.54 -21.03 -29.30
CA SER A 317 3.97 -21.76 -30.49
C SER A 317 2.77 -22.23 -31.32
N ALA A 318 2.97 -22.38 -32.62
CA ALA A 318 1.93 -22.81 -33.54
C ALA A 318 1.39 -24.21 -33.19
N GLY A 319 0.09 -24.31 -32.88
CA GLY A 319 -0.59 -25.57 -32.60
C GLY A 319 -0.88 -25.84 -31.12
N CYS A 320 -0.54 -24.92 -30.21
CA CYS A 320 -0.90 -24.98 -28.80
C CYS A 320 -1.24 -23.59 -28.25
N GLY A 321 -1.81 -23.54 -27.03
CA GLY A 321 -2.21 -22.31 -26.34
C GLY A 321 -3.49 -21.67 -26.89
N GLU A 322 -4.32 -21.15 -25.98
CA GLU A 322 -5.58 -20.45 -26.30
C GLU A 322 -6.09 -19.62 -25.10
N ILE A 323 -7.12 -18.79 -25.32
CA ILE A 323 -7.90 -18.17 -24.24
C ILE A 323 -9.11 -19.07 -23.97
N ILE A 324 -9.27 -19.50 -22.71
CA ILE A 324 -10.33 -20.40 -22.27
C ILE A 324 -11.33 -19.60 -21.42
N ASP A 325 -12.51 -19.32 -21.97
CA ASP A 325 -13.61 -18.63 -21.28
C ASP A 325 -14.56 -19.64 -20.59
N LEU A 326 -14.34 -19.92 -19.30
CA LEU A 326 -15.19 -20.79 -18.48
C LEU A 326 -16.42 -20.02 -17.96
N THR A 327 -17.34 -19.70 -18.88
CA THR A 327 -18.46 -18.74 -18.70
C THR A 327 -19.54 -19.08 -17.65
N SER A 328 -19.39 -20.13 -16.84
CA SER A 328 -20.39 -20.50 -15.81
C SER A 328 -19.75 -21.18 -14.60
N PRO A 329 -20.24 -20.93 -13.37
CA PRO A 329 -19.78 -21.67 -12.19
C PRO A 329 -19.95 -23.18 -12.35
N GLY A 330 -18.91 -23.94 -11.99
CA GLY A 330 -18.82 -25.39 -12.20
C GLY A 330 -18.46 -25.83 -13.64
N SER A 331 -18.28 -24.91 -14.59
CA SER A 331 -17.76 -25.26 -15.92
C SER A 331 -16.26 -25.62 -15.85
N SER A 332 -15.81 -26.51 -16.73
CA SER A 332 -14.43 -26.99 -16.74
C SER A 332 -13.96 -27.38 -18.14
N GLN A 333 -12.67 -27.21 -18.41
CA GLN A 333 -11.99 -27.64 -19.62
C GLN A 333 -10.76 -28.50 -19.27
N ILE A 334 -10.34 -29.36 -20.20
CA ILE A 334 -9.09 -30.09 -20.11
C ILE A 334 -8.06 -29.40 -20.99
N ILE A 335 -6.90 -29.11 -20.42
CA ILE A 335 -5.68 -28.73 -21.13
C ILE A 335 -4.78 -29.96 -21.11
N GLU A 336 -4.55 -30.57 -22.25
CA GLU A 336 -3.71 -31.76 -22.35
C GLU A 336 -2.78 -31.70 -23.56
N MET A 337 -1.62 -32.32 -23.41
CA MET A 337 -0.68 -32.48 -24.50
C MET A 337 0.00 -33.84 -24.35
N THR A 338 -0.05 -34.66 -25.40
CA THR A 338 0.47 -36.03 -25.39
C THR A 338 1.46 -36.22 -26.55
N SER A 339 2.58 -36.92 -26.29
CA SER A 339 3.62 -37.18 -27.32
C SER A 339 4.06 -35.91 -28.07
N TYR A 340 4.37 -34.86 -27.31
CA TYR A 340 4.67 -33.52 -27.82
C TYR A 340 6.07 -33.42 -28.47
N ASN A 341 6.24 -32.45 -29.37
CA ASN A 341 7.55 -32.07 -29.90
C ASN A 341 8.26 -31.12 -28.93
N THR A 342 9.60 -31.11 -28.93
CA THR A 342 10.38 -30.08 -28.23
C THR A 342 10.33 -28.74 -28.98
N ASP A 343 10.93 -27.69 -28.40
CA ASP A 343 10.91 -26.32 -28.96
C ASP A 343 9.49 -25.70 -29.00
N LEU A 344 8.71 -25.98 -27.95
CA LEU A 344 7.38 -25.40 -27.74
C LEU A 344 7.36 -24.49 -26.51
N LEU A 345 6.78 -23.31 -26.67
CA LEU A 345 6.27 -22.47 -25.59
C LEU A 345 4.76 -22.38 -25.79
N CYS A 346 3.95 -22.90 -24.88
CA CYS A 346 2.49 -22.90 -25.02
C CYS A 346 1.84 -22.13 -23.87
N THR A 347 0.95 -21.18 -24.16
CA THR A 347 0.27 -20.39 -23.11
C THR A 347 -1.24 -20.50 -23.19
N TRP A 348 -1.87 -20.86 -22.06
CA TRP A 348 -3.31 -20.85 -21.86
C TRP A 348 -3.69 -19.79 -20.84
N LEU A 349 -4.61 -18.89 -21.23
CA LEU A 349 -5.21 -17.91 -20.33
C LEU A 349 -6.63 -18.36 -19.99
N ILE A 350 -6.84 -18.83 -18.78
CA ILE A 350 -8.14 -19.24 -18.26
C ILE A 350 -8.83 -18.03 -17.66
N LYS A 351 -10.09 -17.82 -18.03
CA LYS A 351 -10.94 -16.73 -17.53
C LYS A 351 -12.25 -17.27 -17.01
N THR A 352 -12.73 -16.67 -15.92
CA THR A 352 -13.95 -17.07 -15.24
C THR A 352 -14.77 -15.86 -14.77
N PRO A 353 -16.07 -16.06 -14.48
CA PRO A 353 -16.90 -15.10 -13.76
C PRO A 353 -16.27 -14.61 -12.45
N THR A 354 -16.52 -13.35 -12.07
CA THR A 354 -15.93 -12.68 -10.89
C THR A 354 -16.37 -13.24 -9.54
N ASP A 355 -17.35 -14.15 -9.51
CA ASP A 355 -17.95 -14.82 -8.35
C ASP A 355 -17.46 -16.28 -8.17
N THR A 356 -16.45 -16.68 -8.91
CA THR A 356 -15.80 -18.01 -8.81
C THR A 356 -14.31 -17.85 -8.50
N THR A 357 -13.57 -18.93 -8.34
CA THR A 357 -12.11 -19.02 -8.37
C THR A 357 -11.70 -19.99 -9.49
N ILE A 358 -10.45 -19.92 -9.95
CA ILE A 358 -9.94 -20.88 -10.93
C ILE A 358 -9.14 -21.93 -10.18
N LYS A 359 -9.48 -23.20 -10.40
CA LYS A 359 -8.72 -24.35 -9.92
C LYS A 359 -8.17 -25.15 -11.09
N ALA A 360 -6.88 -25.43 -11.07
CA ALA A 360 -6.19 -26.30 -12.00
C ALA A 360 -5.75 -27.57 -11.27
N THR A 361 -6.34 -28.71 -11.63
CA THR A 361 -6.00 -30.03 -11.08
C THR A 361 -5.15 -30.80 -12.09
N VAL A 362 -3.93 -31.17 -11.70
CA VAL A 362 -3.03 -31.99 -12.51
C VAL A 362 -3.48 -33.45 -12.44
N GLU A 363 -4.20 -33.92 -13.46
CA GLU A 363 -4.71 -35.30 -13.53
C GLU A 363 -3.63 -36.29 -13.97
N SER A 364 -2.65 -35.84 -14.78
CA SER A 364 -1.40 -36.56 -15.04
C SER A 364 -0.28 -35.61 -15.46
N LEU A 365 0.95 -35.91 -15.07
CA LEU A 365 2.17 -35.19 -15.45
C LEU A 365 3.26 -36.23 -15.72
N ASP A 366 3.97 -36.12 -16.83
CA ASP A 366 5.21 -36.84 -17.13
C ASP A 366 6.06 -35.93 -18.03
N LEU A 367 6.84 -35.07 -17.37
CA LEU A 367 7.76 -34.11 -18.01
C LEU A 367 9.20 -34.36 -17.55
N PRO A 368 10.19 -34.33 -18.46
CA PRO A 368 11.56 -34.70 -18.15
C PRO A 368 12.20 -33.74 -17.14
N TYR A 369 12.96 -34.33 -16.21
CA TYR A 369 13.66 -33.64 -15.15
C TYR A 369 14.99 -34.33 -14.85
N SER A 370 15.91 -33.60 -14.22
CA SER A 370 17.23 -34.10 -13.82
C SER A 370 17.16 -34.93 -12.54
N THR A 371 18.21 -35.70 -12.25
CA THR A 371 18.35 -36.45 -10.98
C THR A 371 18.37 -35.58 -9.72
N ASN A 372 18.49 -34.25 -9.87
CA ASN A 372 18.47 -33.28 -8.80
C ASN A 372 17.12 -32.53 -8.71
N ASN A 373 16.07 -33.05 -9.36
CA ASN A 373 14.72 -32.47 -9.45
C ASN A 373 14.60 -31.12 -10.19
N ASN A 374 15.67 -30.63 -10.83
CA ASN A 374 15.55 -29.51 -11.76
C ASN A 374 14.78 -29.97 -13.00
N CYS A 375 13.70 -29.28 -13.37
CA CYS A 375 12.93 -29.56 -14.58
C CYS A 375 13.73 -29.24 -15.85
N TYR A 376 13.56 -30.06 -16.89
CA TYR A 376 13.98 -29.71 -18.25
C TYR A 376 12.81 -29.17 -19.05
N HIS A 377 11.65 -29.84 -19.01
CA HIS A 377 10.39 -29.25 -19.46
C HIS A 377 9.45 -29.13 -18.28
N PHE A 378 8.59 -28.13 -18.29
CA PHE A 378 7.77 -27.81 -17.13
C PHE A 378 6.49 -27.07 -17.51
N LEU A 379 5.52 -27.15 -16.59
CA LEU A 379 4.39 -26.24 -16.52
C LEU A 379 4.74 -25.07 -15.57
N ILE A 380 4.21 -23.89 -15.86
CA ILE A 380 4.18 -22.73 -14.97
C ILE A 380 2.72 -22.40 -14.67
N PHE A 381 2.34 -22.36 -13.40
CA PHE A 381 1.02 -21.95 -12.94
C PHE A 381 1.10 -20.54 -12.33
N LYS A 382 0.56 -19.54 -13.01
CA LYS A 382 0.40 -18.18 -12.47
C LYS A 382 -0.94 -18.09 -11.74
N ASP A 383 -0.95 -18.64 -10.53
CA ASP A 383 -2.12 -18.78 -9.64
C ASP A 383 -2.28 -17.63 -8.64
N TYR A 384 -1.26 -16.79 -8.43
CA TYR A 384 -1.37 -15.54 -7.64
C TYR A 384 -1.89 -14.38 -8.50
N LEU A 385 -0.96 -13.64 -9.12
CA LEU A 385 -1.20 -12.54 -10.03
C LEU A 385 -0.62 -12.88 -11.39
N ILE A 386 -1.36 -12.59 -12.46
CA ILE A 386 -0.94 -12.99 -13.82
C ILE A 386 0.29 -12.22 -14.33
N GLY A 387 0.59 -11.05 -13.75
CA GLY A 387 1.80 -10.28 -14.02
C GLY A 387 3.04 -10.79 -13.28
N GLU A 388 2.87 -11.67 -12.29
CA GLU A 388 3.99 -12.25 -11.53
C GLU A 388 4.48 -13.58 -12.13
N PRO A 389 5.71 -14.02 -11.81
CA PRO A 389 6.17 -15.37 -12.10
C PRO A 389 5.26 -16.41 -11.42
N GLY A 390 5.17 -17.61 -12.00
CA GLY A 390 4.29 -18.68 -11.49
C GLY A 390 5.05 -19.87 -10.89
N LYS A 391 4.30 -20.76 -10.23
CA LYS A 391 4.80 -22.01 -9.64
C LYS A 391 5.16 -23.02 -10.73
N GLN A 392 6.38 -23.56 -10.68
CA GLN A 392 6.90 -24.50 -11.68
C GLN A 392 6.61 -25.96 -11.31
N ALA A 393 6.19 -26.80 -12.28
CA ALA A 393 5.90 -28.21 -12.08
C ALA A 393 6.45 -29.12 -13.20
N CYS A 394 7.01 -30.27 -12.83
CA CYS A 394 7.49 -31.31 -13.76
C CYS A 394 7.59 -32.69 -13.07
N GLY A 395 8.11 -33.69 -13.79
CA GLY A 395 8.21 -35.07 -13.30
C GLY A 395 6.89 -35.82 -13.34
N ASP A 396 6.77 -36.85 -12.51
CA ASP A 396 5.59 -37.72 -12.37
C ASP A 396 4.88 -37.44 -11.03
N THR A 397 4.14 -36.34 -10.99
CA THR A 397 3.44 -35.84 -9.78
C THR A 397 1.95 -35.56 -10.03
N PRO A 398 1.14 -36.59 -10.32
CA PRO A 398 -0.31 -36.45 -10.45
C PRO A 398 -0.96 -36.07 -9.11
N GLY A 399 -2.08 -35.33 -9.18
CA GLY A 399 -2.88 -34.91 -8.03
C GLY A 399 -2.54 -33.55 -7.45
N ALA A 400 -1.54 -32.84 -7.97
CA ALA A 400 -1.28 -31.45 -7.61
C ALA A 400 -2.47 -30.54 -7.97
N VAL A 401 -2.76 -29.56 -7.11
CA VAL A 401 -3.87 -28.61 -7.28
C VAL A 401 -3.33 -27.21 -7.09
N TYR A 402 -3.53 -26.37 -8.10
CA TYR A 402 -3.25 -24.93 -8.06
C TYR A 402 -4.60 -24.20 -8.05
N SER A 403 -4.79 -23.30 -7.10
CA SER A 403 -6.03 -22.54 -6.95
C SER A 403 -5.68 -21.06 -6.93
N LYS A 404 -6.37 -20.26 -7.74
CA LYS A 404 -6.22 -18.81 -7.71
C LYS A 404 -7.12 -18.22 -6.63
N ASP A 405 -6.48 -17.72 -5.58
CA ASP A 405 -7.07 -16.74 -4.67
C ASP A 405 -7.19 -15.38 -5.41
N ILE A 406 -8.28 -14.64 -5.20
CA ILE A 406 -8.54 -13.42 -5.96
C ILE A 406 -7.90 -12.21 -5.27
N HIS A 407 -6.68 -11.90 -5.69
CA HIS A 407 -5.93 -10.72 -5.25
C HIS A 407 -6.14 -9.48 -6.13
N ASP A 408 -6.71 -9.65 -7.33
CA ASP A 408 -6.95 -8.60 -8.33
C ASP A 408 -8.41 -8.58 -8.86
N ASN A 409 -8.80 -7.53 -9.59
CA ASN A 409 -10.17 -7.42 -10.15
C ASN A 409 -10.44 -8.35 -11.35
N TYR A 410 -9.51 -9.27 -11.66
CA TYR A 410 -9.58 -10.15 -12.82
C TYR A 410 -9.48 -11.62 -12.38
N ASN A 411 -10.58 -12.35 -12.49
CA ASN A 411 -10.55 -13.79 -12.26
C ASN A 411 -9.96 -14.51 -13.47
N MET A 412 -8.62 -14.48 -13.56
CA MET A 412 -7.84 -15.07 -14.62
C MET A 412 -6.60 -15.77 -14.06
N MET A 413 -6.33 -16.98 -14.54
CA MET A 413 -5.14 -17.79 -14.25
C MET A 413 -4.43 -18.05 -15.57
N MET A 414 -3.11 -18.04 -15.56
CA MET A 414 -2.33 -18.45 -16.73
C MET A 414 -1.60 -19.76 -16.45
N ILE A 415 -1.64 -20.68 -17.41
CA ILE A 415 -0.85 -21.90 -17.41
C ILE A 415 0.04 -21.84 -18.64
N GLN A 416 1.35 -21.96 -18.45
CA GLN A 416 2.33 -22.02 -19.53
C GLN A 416 3.02 -23.39 -19.54
N PHE A 417 3.46 -23.84 -20.70
CA PHE A 417 4.31 -25.01 -20.89
C PHE A 417 5.57 -24.61 -21.65
N ASP A 418 6.73 -25.01 -21.16
CA ASP A 418 8.03 -24.78 -21.81
C ASP A 418 8.76 -26.11 -22.07
N SER A 419 9.08 -26.35 -23.34
CA SER A 419 10.10 -27.31 -23.81
C SER A 419 11.10 -26.66 -24.81
N ALA A 420 11.12 -25.33 -24.89
CA ALA A 420 12.02 -24.53 -25.70
C ALA A 420 13.28 -24.09 -24.95
N SER A 421 13.24 -24.04 -23.61
CA SER A 421 14.43 -23.83 -22.77
C SER A 421 15.45 -24.97 -22.87
N TYR A 422 15.00 -26.20 -23.19
CA TYR A 422 15.85 -27.40 -23.28
C TYR A 422 15.46 -28.32 -24.45
N PRO A 423 15.55 -27.86 -25.72
CA PRO A 423 14.90 -28.51 -26.86
C PRO A 423 15.54 -29.84 -27.28
N ASP A 424 16.76 -30.13 -26.81
CA ASP A 424 17.48 -31.39 -27.05
C ASP A 424 17.08 -32.52 -26.08
N ILE A 425 16.26 -32.25 -25.06
CA ILE A 425 15.87 -33.24 -24.05
C ILE A 425 14.69 -34.07 -24.55
N THR A 426 14.80 -35.40 -24.46
CA THR A 426 13.74 -36.32 -24.88
C THR A 426 12.41 -36.04 -24.13
N PRO A 427 11.29 -35.83 -24.85
CA PRO A 427 9.97 -35.70 -24.25
C PRO A 427 9.56 -36.87 -23.33
N GLY A 428 8.82 -36.55 -22.28
CA GLY A 428 8.00 -37.52 -21.54
C GLY A 428 6.66 -37.76 -22.24
N ALA A 429 5.73 -38.45 -21.59
CA ALA A 429 4.39 -38.68 -22.13
C ALA A 429 3.57 -37.39 -22.29
N GLY A 430 3.83 -36.36 -21.47
CA GLY A 430 3.16 -35.06 -21.52
C GLY A 430 2.35 -34.76 -20.26
N PHE A 431 1.20 -34.11 -20.39
CA PHE A 431 0.41 -33.69 -19.24
C PHE A 431 -1.09 -33.63 -19.55
N ARG A 432 -1.89 -33.63 -18.47
CA ARG A 432 -3.34 -33.45 -18.49
C ARG A 432 -3.75 -32.67 -17.25
N VAL A 433 -4.25 -31.46 -17.45
CA VAL A 433 -4.68 -30.54 -16.40
C VAL A 433 -6.15 -30.21 -16.62
N LYS A 434 -6.98 -30.45 -15.60
CA LYS A 434 -8.37 -30.00 -15.59
C LYS A 434 -8.44 -28.62 -14.97
N VAL A 435 -8.87 -27.63 -15.74
CA VAL A 435 -9.17 -26.27 -15.25
C VAL A 435 -10.66 -26.13 -15.04
N GLU A 436 -11.08 -25.62 -13.89
CA GLU A 436 -12.49 -25.51 -13.50
C GLU A 436 -12.79 -24.19 -12.78
N ALA A 437 -13.96 -23.62 -13.09
CA ALA A 437 -14.53 -22.46 -12.42
C ALA A 437 -15.17 -22.93 -11.12
N VAL A 438 -14.43 -22.88 -10.01
CA VAL A 438 -14.92 -23.35 -8.71
C VAL A 438 -15.65 -22.20 -8.03
N PRO A 439 -16.92 -22.35 -7.66
CA PRO A 439 -17.56 -21.37 -6.80
C PRO A 439 -16.84 -21.20 -5.46
N SER A 440 -16.75 -19.98 -4.94
CA SER A 440 -16.06 -19.70 -3.68
C SER A 440 -16.94 -18.82 -2.79
N GLY A 441 -17.38 -19.38 -1.67
CA GLY A 441 -18.04 -18.61 -0.62
C GLY A 441 -17.04 -17.72 0.13
N CYS A 442 -15.78 -18.14 0.23
CA CYS A 442 -14.74 -17.34 0.89
C CYS A 442 -14.20 -16.17 0.06
N TYR A 443 -14.55 -16.09 -1.23
CA TYR A 443 -14.12 -15.07 -2.20
C TYR A 443 -14.08 -13.64 -1.64
N SER A 444 -15.16 -13.19 -1.00
CA SER A 444 -15.28 -11.81 -0.51
C SER A 444 -14.49 -11.51 0.78
N ASN A 445 -13.68 -12.46 1.25
CA ASN A 445 -13.18 -12.56 2.62
C ASN A 445 -14.29 -12.21 3.65
N PRO A 446 -15.38 -13.02 3.69
CA PRO A 446 -16.59 -12.67 4.43
C PRO A 446 -16.33 -12.63 5.94
N CYS A 447 -15.42 -13.48 6.43
CA CYS A 447 -15.09 -13.61 7.84
C CYS A 447 -14.33 -12.39 8.38
N LYS A 448 -14.78 -11.87 9.53
CA LYS A 448 -14.25 -10.65 10.17
C LYS A 448 -13.46 -10.96 11.43
N PHE A 449 -12.73 -9.95 11.92
CA PHE A 449 -12.07 -9.94 13.24
C PHE A 449 -11.18 -11.17 13.51
N GLY A 450 -10.34 -11.52 12.54
CA GLY A 450 -9.39 -12.63 12.61
C GLY A 450 -9.98 -14.03 12.42
N ALA A 451 -11.28 -14.15 12.16
CA ALA A 451 -11.93 -15.42 11.88
C ALA A 451 -11.42 -16.06 10.57
N THR A 452 -11.31 -17.39 10.56
CA THR A 452 -10.84 -18.16 9.39
C THR A 452 -12.01 -18.61 8.52
N CYS A 453 -11.94 -18.37 7.22
CA CYS A 453 -12.94 -18.84 6.27
C CYS A 453 -12.65 -20.29 5.81
N GLN A 454 -13.70 -21.09 5.68
CA GLN A 454 -13.67 -22.43 5.08
C GLN A 454 -14.73 -22.53 3.99
N GLU A 455 -14.35 -23.04 2.83
CA GLU A 455 -15.28 -23.25 1.71
C GLU A 455 -16.38 -24.27 2.05
N GLY A 456 -17.60 -23.97 1.62
CA GLY A 456 -18.76 -24.83 1.76
C GLY A 456 -18.97 -25.78 0.58
N SER A 457 -20.12 -26.47 0.56
CA SER A 457 -20.42 -27.50 -0.43
C SER A 457 -21.17 -27.00 -1.67
N SER A 458 -21.46 -25.69 -1.76
CA SER A 458 -22.15 -25.09 -2.90
C SER A 458 -21.80 -23.60 -3.11
N VAL A 459 -22.40 -22.99 -4.14
CA VAL A 459 -21.87 -21.84 -4.88
C VAL A 459 -21.45 -20.62 -4.05
N ASP A 460 -22.20 -20.29 -3.00
CA ASP A 460 -21.94 -19.14 -2.10
C ASP A 460 -21.79 -19.58 -0.63
N GLN A 461 -21.57 -20.87 -0.38
CA GLN A 461 -21.46 -21.38 0.99
C GLN A 461 -20.02 -21.26 1.49
N TYR A 462 -19.89 -20.72 2.69
CA TYR A 462 -18.68 -20.71 3.49
C TYR A 462 -19.06 -20.92 4.96
N THR A 463 -18.09 -21.29 5.78
CA THR A 463 -18.20 -21.29 7.24
C THR A 463 -17.05 -20.49 7.82
N CYS A 464 -17.36 -19.47 8.61
CA CYS A 464 -16.36 -18.74 9.37
C CYS A 464 -16.13 -19.41 10.73
N THR A 465 -14.88 -19.74 11.05
CA THR A 465 -14.48 -20.16 12.40
C THR A 465 -14.18 -18.90 13.22
N CYS A 466 -15.13 -18.52 14.09
CA CYS A 466 -15.06 -17.26 14.82
C CYS A 466 -14.02 -17.23 15.93
N SER A 467 -13.36 -16.08 16.05
CA SER A 467 -12.60 -15.68 17.24
C SER A 467 -13.50 -15.63 18.48
N GLU A 468 -12.91 -15.76 19.67
CA GLU A 468 -13.66 -15.65 20.93
C GLU A 468 -14.41 -14.31 21.05
N GLY A 469 -15.66 -14.35 21.51
CA GLY A 469 -16.53 -13.19 21.64
C GLY A 469 -17.38 -12.87 20.39
N PHE A 470 -17.12 -13.52 19.25
CA PHE A 470 -17.82 -13.26 17.99
C PHE A 470 -18.77 -14.40 17.57
N SER A 471 -19.83 -14.04 16.85
CA SER A 471 -20.83 -14.95 16.28
C SER A 471 -21.35 -14.44 14.93
N GLY A 472 -22.39 -15.10 14.41
CA GLY A 472 -22.96 -14.79 13.09
C GLY A 472 -22.22 -15.49 11.95
N GLN A 473 -22.80 -15.44 10.75
CA GLN A 473 -22.24 -16.12 9.57
C GLN A 473 -20.83 -15.60 9.21
N ASN A 474 -20.58 -14.29 9.41
CA ASN A 474 -19.32 -13.62 9.10
C ASN A 474 -18.41 -13.44 10.32
N CYS A 475 -18.78 -13.95 11.50
CA CYS A 475 -18.13 -13.59 12.76
C CYS A 475 -18.13 -12.08 13.03
N ASP A 476 -19.16 -11.37 12.57
CA ASP A 476 -19.33 -9.92 12.70
C ASP A 476 -20.32 -9.52 13.80
N GLU A 477 -20.94 -10.47 14.50
CA GLU A 477 -21.90 -10.23 15.58
C GLU A 477 -21.26 -10.41 16.97
N VAL A 478 -21.73 -9.64 17.96
CA VAL A 478 -21.30 -9.72 19.37
C VAL A 478 -22.51 -9.88 20.27
N THR A 479 -22.69 -11.08 20.82
CA THR A 479 -23.86 -11.45 21.65
C THR A 479 -23.91 -10.66 22.97
N ALA A 480 -25.08 -10.62 23.60
CA ALA A 480 -25.36 -9.87 24.83
C ALA A 480 -24.38 -10.17 25.97
N SER A 481 -23.91 -11.42 26.07
CA SER A 481 -22.97 -11.89 27.10
C SER A 481 -21.50 -11.93 26.67
N ALA A 482 -21.18 -11.57 25.42
CA ALA A 482 -19.82 -11.63 24.91
C ALA A 482 -18.94 -10.47 25.41
N THR A 483 -17.67 -10.79 25.67
CA THR A 483 -16.58 -9.84 25.83
C THR A 483 -15.72 -9.86 24.58
N VAL A 484 -15.39 -8.68 24.05
CA VAL A 484 -14.52 -8.50 22.88
C VAL A 484 -13.42 -7.50 23.19
N ARG A 485 -12.25 -7.68 22.56
CA ARG A 485 -11.01 -6.97 22.93
C ARG A 485 -10.19 -6.60 21.70
N SER A 486 -9.71 -5.36 21.66
CA SER A 486 -8.70 -4.87 20.70
C SER A 486 -7.41 -4.53 21.45
N THR A 487 -6.38 -5.36 21.28
CA THR A 487 -5.01 -5.14 21.83
C THR A 487 -4.01 -4.65 20.78
N PHE A 488 -4.43 -4.46 19.53
CA PHE A 488 -3.58 -4.07 18.40
C PHE A 488 -2.41 -5.00 18.03
N GLU A 489 -2.15 -6.09 18.78
CA GLU A 489 -1.09 -7.10 18.55
C GLU A 489 -1.06 -7.73 17.14
N LYS A 490 -2.15 -7.61 16.36
CA LYS A 490 -2.26 -8.06 14.97
C LYS A 490 -2.71 -6.92 14.06
N ASP A 491 -2.10 -5.74 14.22
CA ASP A 491 -2.64 -4.48 13.71
C ASP A 491 -4.13 -4.34 14.08
N TYR A 492 -4.96 -3.97 13.10
CA TYR A 492 -6.42 -3.94 13.20
C TYR A 492 -7.08 -5.27 12.84
N ALA A 493 -6.35 -6.31 12.43
CA ALA A 493 -6.93 -7.52 11.84
C ALA A 493 -7.85 -8.30 12.79
N GLY A 494 -7.54 -8.29 14.09
CA GLY A 494 -8.37 -8.85 15.16
C GLY A 494 -9.17 -7.82 15.97
N SER A 495 -9.16 -6.54 15.57
CA SER A 495 -9.76 -5.44 16.33
C SER A 495 -11.23 -5.22 15.95
N ILE A 496 -12.13 -5.02 16.91
CA ILE A 496 -13.49 -4.52 16.61
C ILE A 496 -13.50 -3.08 16.12
N PHE A 497 -12.57 -2.27 16.65
CA PHE A 497 -12.35 -0.89 16.27
C PHE A 497 -11.50 -0.88 14.99
N GLN A 498 -12.06 -0.46 13.87
CA GLN A 498 -11.37 -0.32 12.59
C GLN A 498 -11.10 1.16 12.29
N GLN A 499 -10.06 1.45 11.51
CA GLN A 499 -9.77 2.81 11.06
C GLN A 499 -10.90 3.32 10.18
N ASP A 500 -11.39 4.54 10.44
CA ASP A 500 -12.24 5.23 9.48
C ASP A 500 -11.38 5.65 8.26
N PRO A 501 -11.66 5.15 7.04
CA PRO A 501 -10.88 5.47 5.85
C PRO A 501 -10.98 6.93 5.41
N THR A 502 -11.95 7.69 5.93
CA THR A 502 -12.11 9.14 5.71
C THR A 502 -11.28 9.99 6.67
N SER A 503 -10.68 9.39 7.71
CA SER A 503 -9.75 10.07 8.62
C SER A 503 -8.59 10.70 7.87
N ALA A 504 -8.27 11.95 8.17
CA ALA A 504 -7.21 12.70 7.51
C ALA A 504 -5.80 12.12 7.74
N PHE A 505 -5.61 11.39 8.84
CA PHE A 505 -4.47 10.51 9.09
C PHE A 505 -4.93 9.32 9.95
N TRP A 506 -4.07 8.33 10.16
CA TRP A 506 -4.44 7.08 10.83
C TRP A 506 -3.66 6.84 12.12
N TRP A 507 -4.30 6.14 13.05
CA TRP A 507 -3.71 5.63 14.27
C TRP A 507 -2.61 4.60 13.99
N SER A 508 -1.37 4.88 14.39
CA SER A 508 -0.20 4.03 14.13
C SER A 508 -0.07 2.96 15.21
N VAL A 509 0.05 1.69 14.83
CA VAL A 509 0.32 0.60 15.77
C VAL A 509 1.83 0.48 15.97
N LEU A 510 2.30 0.66 17.21
CA LEU A 510 3.74 0.80 17.54
C LEU A 510 4.09 0.05 18.83
N SER A 511 5.35 -0.37 19.00
CA SER A 511 5.84 -1.03 20.23
C SER A 511 6.46 -0.09 21.26
N ASN A 512 6.73 1.15 20.87
CA ASN A 512 7.16 2.23 21.76
C ASN A 512 7.01 3.57 21.04
N TYR A 513 6.87 4.66 21.80
CA TYR A 513 6.89 6.01 21.25
C TYR A 513 7.36 7.04 22.29
N ASN A 514 7.82 8.21 21.84
CA ASN A 514 8.30 9.26 22.74
C ASN A 514 7.19 10.26 23.08
N PHE A 515 6.75 10.23 24.33
CA PHE A 515 5.77 11.12 24.94
C PHE A 515 6.51 12.20 25.74
N ASP A 516 6.80 13.31 25.07
CA ASP A 516 7.55 14.48 25.56
C ASP A 516 8.83 14.14 26.36
N GLY A 517 9.78 13.48 25.70
CA GLY A 517 11.05 13.06 26.29
C GLY A 517 10.99 11.74 27.06
N THR A 518 9.80 11.21 27.36
CA THR A 518 9.63 9.90 28.01
C THR A 518 9.30 8.83 26.96
N THR A 519 10.12 7.78 26.85
CA THR A 519 9.76 6.62 26.01
C THR A 519 8.73 5.76 26.72
N VAL A 520 7.56 5.63 26.10
CA VAL A 520 6.42 4.82 26.56
C VAL A 520 6.40 3.49 25.81
N PHE A 521 6.01 2.44 26.50
CA PHE A 521 5.75 1.10 25.98
C PHE A 521 4.24 0.79 26.14
N PRO A 522 3.70 -0.19 25.38
CA PRO A 522 2.34 -0.72 25.54
C PRO A 522 1.95 -0.97 27.00
N ASN A 523 0.65 -0.92 27.30
CA ASN A 523 0.12 -1.31 28.61
C ASN A 523 0.14 -2.83 28.78
N SER A 524 -0.22 -3.57 27.72
CA SER A 524 -0.05 -5.01 27.64
C SER A 524 0.49 -5.43 26.26
N GLY A 525 0.83 -6.71 26.10
CA GLY A 525 1.35 -7.22 24.83
C GLY A 525 2.66 -6.56 24.39
N GLN A 526 2.74 -6.19 23.12
CA GLN A 526 3.88 -5.59 22.44
C GLN A 526 3.54 -4.37 21.59
N LEU A 527 2.25 -4.07 21.36
CA LEU A 527 1.79 -3.00 20.49
C LEU A 527 0.69 -2.17 21.12
N PHE A 528 0.63 -0.89 20.76
CA PHE A 528 -0.47 0.01 21.11
C PHE A 528 -0.73 1.00 19.97
N ALA A 529 -1.95 1.53 19.89
CA ALA A 529 -2.32 2.52 18.89
C ALA A 529 -1.90 3.92 19.35
N VAL A 530 -1.15 4.65 18.52
CA VAL A 530 -0.63 6.00 18.80
C VAL A 530 -1.07 6.97 17.72
N MET A 531 -1.51 8.15 18.14
CA MET A 531 -1.91 9.22 17.22
C MET A 531 -0.66 9.90 16.63
N VAL A 532 -0.13 9.37 15.52
CA VAL A 532 1.08 9.90 14.85
C VAL A 532 0.74 10.54 13.50
N PRO A 533 0.81 11.88 13.37
CA PRO A 533 0.66 12.57 12.09
C PRO A 533 1.88 12.33 11.19
N TYR A 534 1.71 11.54 10.13
CA TYR A 534 2.80 11.19 9.21
C TYR A 534 3.30 12.35 8.31
N LEU A 535 2.45 13.35 8.04
CA LEU A 535 2.76 14.48 7.17
C LEU A 535 2.96 15.76 7.99
N ARG A 536 3.91 16.61 7.56
CA ARG A 536 4.18 17.91 8.20
C ARG A 536 3.06 18.95 8.05
N VAL A 537 2.03 18.64 7.27
CA VAL A 537 0.96 19.57 6.86
C VAL A 537 -0.35 19.33 7.62
N PHE A 538 -0.38 18.39 8.58
CA PHE A 538 -1.55 18.22 9.43
C PHE A 538 -1.69 19.40 10.41
N TYR A 539 -2.85 20.03 10.36
CA TYR A 539 -3.17 21.20 11.17
C TYR A 539 -3.59 20.78 12.58
N LEU A 540 -3.50 21.70 13.54
CA LEU A 540 -4.15 21.50 14.83
C LEU A 540 -5.67 21.34 14.60
N TYR A 541 -6.29 20.42 15.32
CA TYR A 541 -7.66 19.91 15.13
C TYR A 541 -7.91 19.00 13.91
N THR A 542 -6.90 18.58 13.16
CA THR A 542 -7.05 17.43 12.25
C THR A 542 -7.45 16.18 13.04
N THR A 543 -8.42 15.41 12.55
CA THR A 543 -8.97 14.24 13.26
C THR A 543 -8.48 12.90 12.68
N THR A 544 -8.47 11.89 13.55
CA THR A 544 -8.32 10.49 13.20
C THR A 544 -9.27 9.65 14.06
N THR A 545 -10.01 8.73 13.45
CA THR A 545 -11.11 8.01 14.11
C THR A 545 -10.96 6.52 13.91
N VAL A 546 -11.12 5.76 15.00
CA VAL A 546 -11.44 4.33 14.92
C VAL A 546 -12.86 4.09 15.40
N ARG A 547 -13.56 3.15 14.79
CA ARG A 547 -14.98 2.88 15.04
C ARG A 547 -15.31 1.40 15.04
N THR A 548 -16.26 0.98 15.85
CA THR A 548 -16.68 -0.42 15.95
C THR A 548 -17.43 -0.87 14.70
N GLU A 549 -16.90 -1.83 13.96
CA GLU A 549 -17.59 -2.38 12.77
C GLU A 549 -18.50 -3.59 13.09
N ALA A 550 -18.35 -4.21 14.26
CA ALA A 550 -19.17 -5.33 14.69
C ALA A 550 -20.64 -4.92 14.99
N LYS A 551 -21.54 -5.89 14.88
CA LYS A 551 -22.97 -5.79 15.19
C LYS A 551 -23.24 -6.27 16.61
N PHE A 552 -23.54 -5.34 17.51
CA PHE A 552 -23.84 -5.67 18.90
C PHE A 552 -25.31 -6.09 19.08
N GLU A 553 -25.54 -7.20 19.78
CA GLU A 553 -26.84 -7.47 20.39
C GLU A 553 -27.08 -6.47 21.54
N ALA A 554 -28.29 -5.92 21.63
CA ALA A 554 -28.67 -4.95 22.66
C ALA A 554 -28.50 -5.50 24.08
N ALA A 555 -27.51 -4.99 24.79
CA ALA A 555 -27.24 -5.23 26.19
C ALA A 555 -26.56 -4.01 26.79
N GLU A 556 -26.76 -3.76 28.09
CA GLU A 556 -25.89 -2.81 28.81
C GLU A 556 -24.47 -3.38 28.83
N ARG A 557 -23.49 -2.55 28.48
CA ARG A 557 -22.08 -2.93 28.39
C ARG A 557 -21.22 -1.82 28.95
N CYS A 558 -19.95 -2.13 29.19
CA CYS A 558 -18.94 -1.16 29.54
C CYS A 558 -17.77 -1.28 28.55
N LEU A 559 -17.35 -0.15 27.98
CA LEU A 559 -16.04 -0.02 27.35
C LEU A 559 -15.03 0.35 28.44
N ASN A 560 -14.04 -0.51 28.66
CA ASN A 560 -12.79 -0.14 29.31
C ASN A 560 -11.76 0.19 28.24
N MET A 561 -11.34 1.45 28.16
CA MET A 561 -10.28 1.93 27.29
C MET A 561 -9.04 2.22 28.13
N THR A 562 -7.93 1.53 27.85
CA THR A 562 -6.64 1.86 28.45
C THR A 562 -5.95 2.92 27.58
N TYR A 563 -5.46 4.00 28.18
CA TYR A 563 -4.96 5.13 27.43
C TYR A 563 -3.85 5.90 28.16
N ILE A 564 -3.08 6.65 27.38
CA ILE A 564 -1.99 7.50 27.86
C ILE A 564 -1.91 8.79 27.03
N MET A 565 -1.60 9.89 27.71
CA MET A 565 -1.36 11.20 27.11
C MET A 565 -0.13 11.81 27.77
N ASP A 566 0.66 12.60 27.04
CA ASP A 566 1.73 13.40 27.67
C ASP A 566 1.18 14.69 28.31
N ASN A 567 2.05 15.43 29.00
CA ASN A 567 1.75 16.73 29.61
C ASN A 567 2.33 17.93 28.85
N LYS A 568 2.68 17.74 27.57
CA LYS A 568 3.30 18.76 26.72
C LYS A 568 2.37 19.95 26.52
N THR A 569 2.80 21.14 26.89
CA THR A 569 1.98 22.36 26.79
C THR A 569 2.67 23.45 25.97
N ASN A 570 1.87 24.25 25.27
CA ASN A 570 2.33 25.46 24.60
C ASN A 570 1.77 26.68 25.35
N ALA A 571 2.62 27.34 26.14
CA ALA A 571 2.20 28.48 26.97
C ALA A 571 1.61 29.67 26.18
N ASN A 572 1.95 29.80 24.89
CA ASN A 572 1.40 30.85 24.02
C ASN A 572 0.03 30.45 23.41
N TRP A 573 -0.28 29.15 23.40
CA TRP A 573 -1.44 28.57 22.71
C TRP A 573 -2.07 27.42 23.53
N PRO A 574 -2.50 27.68 24.78
CA PRO A 574 -2.91 26.63 25.72
C PRO A 574 -4.20 25.89 25.35
N GLN A 575 -5.00 26.43 24.42
CA GLN A 575 -6.29 25.85 24.01
C GLN A 575 -6.18 24.68 23.01
N TYR A 576 -4.99 24.44 22.44
CA TYR A 576 -4.76 23.45 21.37
C TYR A 576 -4.15 22.13 21.90
N TYR A 577 -4.56 21.70 23.10
CA TYR A 577 -4.23 20.36 23.61
C TYR A 577 -4.95 19.28 22.79
N THR A 578 -4.41 18.06 22.77
CA THR A 578 -5.06 16.92 22.12
C THR A 578 -6.31 16.52 22.90
N LYS A 579 -7.38 16.21 22.18
CA LYS A 579 -8.64 15.74 22.76
C LYS A 579 -8.98 14.39 22.19
N ILE A 580 -9.42 13.48 23.04
CA ILE A 580 -10.04 12.22 22.61
C ILE A 580 -11.51 12.28 22.93
N LEU A 581 -12.33 12.05 21.91
CA LEU A 581 -13.78 11.96 22.00
C LEU A 581 -14.14 10.49 21.89
N VAL A 582 -14.83 9.94 22.90
CA VAL A 582 -15.48 8.64 22.80
C VAL A 582 -16.97 8.89 22.62
N THR A 583 -17.46 8.67 21.41
CA THR A 583 -18.83 8.98 20.99
C THR A 583 -19.60 7.68 20.82
N VAL A 584 -20.78 7.60 21.45
CA VAL A 584 -21.61 6.39 21.52
C VAL A 584 -22.89 6.66 20.74
N LEU A 585 -23.18 5.86 19.71
CA LEU A 585 -24.23 6.13 18.73
C LEU A 585 -25.25 5.00 18.54
N ASP A 586 -26.50 5.41 18.30
CA ASP A 586 -27.59 4.59 17.73
C ASP A 586 -27.82 5.04 16.28
N GLY A 587 -27.30 4.27 15.33
CA GLY A 587 -27.17 4.70 13.93
C GLY A 587 -26.31 5.98 13.83
N GLU A 588 -26.92 7.07 13.36
CA GLU A 588 -26.30 8.41 13.28
C GLU A 588 -26.57 9.27 14.55
N THR A 589 -27.37 8.77 15.50
CA THR A 589 -27.76 9.54 16.70
C THR A 589 -26.72 9.40 17.79
N VAL A 590 -26.04 10.49 18.14
CA VAL A 590 -25.17 10.54 19.32
C VAL A 590 -26.02 10.43 20.59
N LEU A 591 -25.79 9.36 21.36
CA LEU A 591 -26.42 9.09 22.65
C LEU A 591 -25.66 9.79 23.78
N ASN A 592 -24.35 9.51 23.84
CA ASN A 592 -23.40 10.06 24.82
C ASN A 592 -22.09 10.42 24.11
N GLU A 593 -21.37 11.40 24.64
CA GLU A 593 -20.00 11.74 24.24
C GLU A 593 -19.13 12.01 25.49
N TYR A 594 -17.94 11.43 25.53
CA TYR A 594 -16.98 11.55 26.62
C TYR A 594 -15.69 12.18 26.10
N THR A 595 -15.25 13.29 26.70
CA THR A 595 -14.00 13.98 26.30
C THR A 595 -12.87 13.73 27.30
N TYR A 596 -11.74 13.24 26.83
CA TYR A 596 -10.50 13.04 27.60
C TYR A 596 -9.41 13.99 27.09
N SER A 597 -8.74 14.70 28.01
CA SER A 597 -7.71 15.70 27.66
C SER A 597 -6.93 16.18 28.88
N ASN A 598 -5.84 16.94 28.64
CA ASN A 598 -5.13 17.77 29.63
C ASN A 598 -4.58 17.00 30.85
N HIS A 599 -3.52 16.22 30.61
CA HIS A 599 -2.86 15.39 31.60
C HIS A 599 -1.66 16.07 32.28
N THR A 600 -1.37 15.66 33.52
CA THR A 600 -0.23 16.17 34.33
C THR A 600 1.02 15.29 34.25
N ASP A 601 0.88 14.07 33.76
CA ASP A 601 1.88 13.01 33.78
C ASP A 601 1.69 12.06 32.60
N THR A 602 2.76 11.35 32.26
CA THR A 602 2.80 10.33 31.20
C THR A 602 2.62 8.95 31.84
N MET A 603 1.41 8.64 32.29
CA MET A 603 1.05 7.33 32.87
C MET A 603 -0.20 6.73 32.22
N TRP A 604 -0.18 5.41 32.03
CA TRP A 604 -1.33 4.62 31.60
C TRP A 604 -2.49 4.74 32.60
N ARG A 605 -3.69 4.95 32.07
CA ARG A 605 -4.94 5.18 32.80
C ARG A 605 -6.07 4.40 32.13
N TYR A 606 -7.13 4.16 32.89
CA TYR A 606 -8.33 3.48 32.40
C TYR A 606 -9.49 4.48 32.34
N ALA A 607 -10.18 4.50 31.21
CA ALA A 607 -11.46 5.15 31.02
C ALA A 607 -12.55 4.08 30.99
N LEU A 608 -13.58 4.24 31.83
CA LEU A 608 -14.79 3.44 31.77
C LEU A 608 -15.89 4.29 31.10
N VAL A 609 -16.54 3.72 30.10
CA VAL A 609 -17.60 4.35 29.31
C VAL A 609 -18.81 3.42 29.27
N ASP A 610 -19.91 3.86 29.88
CA ASP A 610 -21.18 3.12 29.87
C ASP A 610 -21.78 3.10 28.47
N LEU A 611 -22.14 1.90 28.01
CA LEU A 611 -22.73 1.65 26.70
C LEU A 611 -24.18 1.17 26.89
N PRO A 612 -25.17 1.91 26.39
CA PRO A 612 -26.58 1.59 26.58
C PRO A 612 -27.01 0.38 25.74
N ALA A 613 -28.10 -0.28 26.16
CA ALA A 613 -28.66 -1.44 25.47
C ALA A 613 -29.31 -1.07 24.12
N VAL A 614 -28.49 -1.00 23.07
CA VAL A 614 -28.88 -0.66 21.69
C VAL A 614 -28.37 -1.76 20.74
N ASN A 615 -29.19 -2.12 19.74
CA ASN A 615 -28.78 -3.08 18.71
C ASN A 615 -27.90 -2.38 17.67
N ASP A 616 -26.83 -3.04 17.25
CA ASP A 616 -25.80 -2.48 16.35
C ASP A 616 -25.20 -1.15 16.86
N LEU A 617 -25.11 -1.00 18.19
CA LEU A 617 -24.47 0.14 18.85
C LEU A 617 -23.10 0.42 18.25
N LYS A 618 -22.84 1.68 17.86
CA LYS A 618 -21.52 2.11 17.39
C LYS A 618 -20.80 2.91 18.45
N VAL A 619 -19.50 2.65 18.59
CA VAL A 619 -18.60 3.42 19.43
C VAL A 619 -17.45 3.93 18.56
N GLU A 620 -17.27 5.24 18.54
CA GLU A 620 -16.21 5.92 17.81
C GLU A 620 -15.22 6.54 18.80
N ILE A 621 -13.93 6.33 18.57
CA ILE A 621 -12.84 6.96 19.33
C ILE A 621 -12.12 7.91 18.37
N THR A 622 -12.44 9.18 18.48
CA THR A 622 -11.92 10.26 17.62
C THR A 622 -10.81 11.01 18.35
N GLY A 623 -9.60 10.91 17.82
CA GLY A 623 -8.44 11.69 18.23
C GLY A 623 -8.39 13.02 17.48
N VAL A 624 -8.47 14.12 18.20
CA VAL A 624 -8.36 15.49 17.70
C VAL A 624 -6.94 15.98 17.94
N TYR A 625 -6.15 16.11 16.87
CA TYR A 625 -4.72 16.37 16.95
C TYR A 625 -4.39 17.75 17.57
N GLY A 626 -3.58 17.74 18.63
CA GLY A 626 -3.10 18.93 19.34
C GLY A 626 -1.61 18.85 19.65
N TRP A 627 -1.16 19.58 20.69
CA TRP A 627 0.26 19.57 21.09
C TRP A 627 0.71 18.28 21.79
N ASN A 628 -0.23 17.55 22.41
CA ASN A 628 0.04 16.36 23.21
C ASN A 628 0.07 15.10 22.36
N THR A 629 0.99 14.20 22.67
CA THR A 629 0.93 12.82 22.19
C THR A 629 -0.17 12.07 22.94
N PHE A 630 -0.91 11.23 22.24
CA PHE A 630 -1.87 10.30 22.83
C PHE A 630 -1.68 8.89 22.24
N GLY A 631 -1.89 7.88 23.08
CA GLY A 631 -2.01 6.49 22.66
C GLY A 631 -3.05 5.74 23.47
N MET A 632 -3.55 4.64 22.91
CA MET A 632 -4.53 3.74 23.51
C MET A 632 -4.15 2.29 23.27
N ASP A 633 -4.56 1.44 24.20
CA ASP A 633 -4.29 0.01 24.26
C ASP A 633 -5.49 -0.68 24.93
N ASP A 634 -5.56 -2.01 24.85
CA ASP A 634 -6.50 -2.83 25.60
C ASP A 634 -7.95 -2.30 25.60
N LEU A 635 -8.51 -2.02 24.42
CA LEU A 635 -9.92 -1.61 24.31
C LEU A 635 -10.80 -2.84 24.52
N VAL A 636 -11.51 -2.91 25.65
CA VAL A 636 -12.35 -4.07 26.01
C VAL A 636 -13.80 -3.64 26.17
N ILE A 637 -14.69 -4.24 25.40
CA ILE A 637 -16.14 -4.13 25.62
C ILE A 637 -16.61 -5.43 26.27
N PHE A 638 -17.20 -5.32 27.47
CA PHE A 638 -17.70 -6.44 28.27
C PHE A 638 -19.14 -6.20 28.74
N PRO A 639 -19.90 -7.25 29.08
CA PRO A 639 -21.31 -7.11 29.45
C PRO A 639 -21.50 -6.54 30.86
N GLY A 640 -22.57 -5.77 31.04
CA GLY A 640 -22.92 -5.08 32.28
C GLY A 640 -22.46 -3.61 32.34
N PRO A 641 -23.02 -2.81 33.25
CA PRO A 641 -22.65 -1.42 33.45
C PRO A 641 -21.23 -1.26 34.01
N CYS A 642 -20.63 -0.09 33.87
CA CYS A 642 -19.28 0.15 34.35
C CYS A 642 -19.18 0.16 35.89
N GLY A 643 -18.18 -0.55 36.42
CA GLY A 643 -17.82 -0.51 37.86
C GLY A 643 -18.57 -1.48 38.78
N VAL A 644 -19.17 -2.53 38.22
CA VAL A 644 -19.83 -3.65 38.95
C VAL A 644 -18.94 -4.89 38.98
#